data_AF-A0A346XX34-F1
#
_entry.id   AF-A0A346XX34-F1
#
_cell.length_a   1.000
_cell.length_b   1.000
_cell.length_c   1.000
_cell.angle_alpha   90.00
_cell.angle_beta   90.00
_cell.angle_gamma   90.00
#
_symmetry.space_group_name_H-M   'P 1'
#
loop_
_entity.id
_entity.type
_entity.pdbx_description
1 polymer ?
#
loop_
_entity_poly.entity_id
_entity_poly.type
_entity_poly.pdbx_seq_one_letter_code
_entity_poly.pdbx_strand_id
1 'polypeptide(L)'
;MSRHVVPRLFPTATAALLTVLALLAAVVPSTASSRLELPQGLETIPIVIEGAELAGWAVPANVAAHPGGANGAQCLGASSGVPGADPETCTHNTFEDPTVATGAVTPAGPAIESLTGWRWTEAEGWVQIPFQVDEMDVRFLSNNNSGFAAYSETDQHTTYVFDREGFRFMGEHPDDPCLAVPTDGQTTFTPDTVPGLDTDDELVFMARDAGERAPSQGGLPEGITDAREISVLDPATGLVVGYAYVMMGEVEAAFDSDNGYVRYERDDDADVYEFSESSYDNYGAAPEGAWTNSEGTCVTDDPRQRRPRDGATVRTARYQYRYDGRWLMTDWRVSAGDDWTYGPDLVDQWKARAFQQRPGGETPCCGYEEEENNWGGSSILMGERVGPVRAIRETWGADSGTNVVRREFFYAEEMRQRNFLRVHVITPIDGIYTQWDYNAGAVETYYNPQVPDGVPIDGVNDDALGNSRMYVGQDGILVQDEGLEEFGVESGEIRVGSPRGPTGGCAPDGGCVNNDVDTTDPRFSGVNQMLQWEQITGPNGTLVSRFHAEDVTPAGSPYAVVAMPYYRDDATFDDGTGSNPGPHLHRRGLDEGSGDPRWETWTFTHEDGTTEQRPREHWAGQVEDVNTARFYQGSIGTHGLHLLFIADSDNAHTTLPLSEIVAEQRMVVLPGGVGNVGDAYAGSPEEQLEALVAPRRPL
;
A
#
# COMPACT_ATOMS: atom_id res chain seq x y z
N MET A 1 -60.54 -7.11 35.83
CA MET A 1 -59.52 -6.66 34.85
C MET A 1 -59.85 -5.22 34.50
N SER A 2 -59.22 -4.26 35.17
CA SER A 2 -59.51 -2.82 35.02
C SER A 2 -58.25 -2.10 34.56
N ARG A 3 -58.38 -1.28 33.50
CA ARG A 3 -57.49 -0.14 33.25
C ARG A 3 -58.28 1.15 33.54
N HIS A 4 -57.73 1.97 34.44
CA HIS A 4 -57.92 3.43 34.57
C HIS A 4 -56.67 4.07 33.94
N VAL A 5 -56.69 5.09 33.06
CA VAL A 5 -57.00 6.55 33.23
C VAL A 5 -56.27 7.11 34.48
N VAL A 6 -55.50 8.21 34.51
CA VAL A 6 -55.77 9.65 34.26
C VAL A 6 -54.41 10.45 34.43
N PRO A 7 -54.32 11.81 34.31
CA PRO A 7 -53.29 12.55 33.52
C PRO A 7 -52.71 13.79 34.30
N ARG A 8 -52.39 14.89 33.57
CA ARG A 8 -52.26 16.34 33.95
C ARG A 8 -50.83 16.85 34.25
N LEU A 9 -50.39 18.11 33.98
CA LEU A 9 -50.99 19.47 33.84
C LEU A 9 -50.20 20.29 32.75
N PHE A 10 -50.78 21.10 31.82
CA PHE A 10 -51.14 22.56 31.81
C PHE A 10 -50.05 23.59 32.28
N PRO A 11 -50.05 24.90 31.87
CA PRO A 11 -50.35 25.55 30.57
C PRO A 11 -49.51 26.84 30.20
N THR A 12 -49.58 27.22 28.91
CA THR A 12 -49.67 28.56 28.22
C THR A 12 -49.02 29.90 28.70
N ALA A 13 -48.34 30.55 27.72
CA ALA A 13 -48.37 31.97 27.27
C ALA A 13 -47.95 33.11 28.26
N THR A 14 -47.14 34.12 27.91
CA THR A 14 -47.35 35.16 26.87
C THR A 14 -46.10 36.07 26.73
N ALA A 15 -45.95 36.69 25.56
CA ALA A 15 -44.93 37.64 25.03
C ALA A 15 -44.35 38.76 25.93
N ALA A 16 -43.08 39.14 25.67
CA ALA A 16 -42.68 40.41 24.98
C ALA A 16 -41.24 40.88 25.32
N LEU A 17 -40.49 41.24 24.27
CA LEU A 17 -39.46 42.31 24.16
C LEU A 17 -38.36 42.46 25.25
N LEU A 18 -37.08 42.32 24.87
CA LEU A 18 -36.09 43.41 24.71
C LEU A 18 -34.64 42.90 24.68
N THR A 19 -33.95 43.28 23.61
CA THR A 19 -32.50 43.39 23.44
C THR A 19 -31.81 44.06 24.63
N VAL A 20 -30.83 43.37 25.25
CA VAL A 20 -29.56 43.96 25.72
C VAL A 20 -28.47 42.88 25.60
N LEU A 21 -27.71 42.93 24.51
CA LEU A 21 -26.33 42.46 24.46
C LEU A 21 -25.54 43.38 25.41
N ALA A 22 -25.02 42.86 26.51
CA ALA A 22 -24.05 43.57 27.35
C ALA A 22 -22.90 42.64 27.68
N LEU A 23 -21.78 42.93 27.00
CA LEU A 23 -20.39 42.67 27.35
C LEU A 23 -20.17 41.91 28.67
N LEU A 24 -19.83 40.63 28.54
CA LEU A 24 -18.78 40.04 29.36
C LEU A 24 -17.62 39.73 28.42
N ALA A 25 -16.84 40.76 28.11
CA ALA A 25 -15.45 40.59 27.74
C ALA A 25 -14.75 39.99 28.97
N ALA A 26 -14.62 38.67 29.00
CA ALA A 26 -13.61 38.05 29.83
C ALA A 26 -12.27 38.59 29.32
N VAL A 27 -11.65 39.45 30.12
CA VAL A 27 -10.24 39.79 29.98
C VAL A 27 -9.49 38.49 30.25
N VAL A 28 -9.26 37.71 29.21
CA VAL A 28 -8.25 36.65 29.23
C VAL A 28 -6.92 37.37 29.37
N PRO A 29 -6.14 37.12 30.43
CA PRO A 29 -4.78 37.61 30.48
C PRO A 29 -4.05 36.98 29.29
N SER A 30 -3.65 37.80 28.32
CA SER A 30 -2.68 37.43 27.31
C SER A 30 -1.33 37.26 28.01
N THR A 31 -1.10 36.09 28.58
CA THR A 31 0.18 35.74 29.19
C THR A 31 0.55 34.34 28.74
N ALA A 32 1.61 34.30 27.92
CA ALA A 32 2.26 33.14 27.33
C ALA A 32 1.44 32.35 26.30
N SER A 33 1.76 32.55 25.01
CA SER A 33 1.59 31.54 23.97
C SER A 33 2.45 30.34 24.38
N SER A 34 1.90 29.43 25.18
CA SER A 34 2.46 28.09 25.27
C SER A 34 2.07 27.40 23.98
N ARG A 35 3.03 27.11 23.10
CA ARG A 35 2.86 26.16 22.00
C ARG A 35 2.09 24.97 22.58
N LEU A 36 0.89 24.71 22.06
CA LEU A 36 0.23 23.46 22.36
C LEU A 36 1.15 22.40 21.74
N GLU A 37 1.86 21.63 22.56
CA GLU A 37 2.58 20.47 22.03
C GLU A 37 1.53 19.57 21.38
N LEU A 38 1.80 19.16 20.14
CA LEU A 38 0.92 18.22 19.45
C LEU A 38 0.80 16.97 20.33
N PRO A 39 -0.42 16.48 20.58
CA PRO A 39 -0.60 15.14 21.12
C PRO A 39 0.23 14.13 20.34
N GLN A 40 0.76 13.14 21.07
CA GLN A 40 1.55 12.06 20.49
C GLN A 40 0.79 11.39 19.33
N GLY A 41 1.49 11.15 18.23
CA GLY A 41 0.95 10.60 16.99
C GLY A 41 0.45 11.63 15.99
N LEU A 42 -0.01 12.80 16.44
CA LEU A 42 -0.47 13.85 15.53
C LEU A 42 0.70 14.54 14.81
N GLU A 43 1.92 14.46 15.36
CA GLU A 43 3.12 15.02 14.73
C GLU A 43 3.52 14.32 13.43
N THR A 44 3.14 13.06 13.24
CA THR A 44 3.49 12.25 12.06
C THR A 44 2.50 12.43 10.92
N ILE A 45 1.38 13.13 11.16
CA ILE A 45 0.30 13.25 10.18
C ILE A 45 0.71 14.24 9.07
N PRO A 46 0.69 13.83 7.80
CA PRO A 46 0.76 14.77 6.69
C PRO A 46 -0.57 15.54 6.57
N ILE A 47 -0.47 16.84 6.36
CA ILE A 47 -1.61 17.69 6.01
C ILE A 47 -1.64 17.81 4.49
N VAL A 48 -2.66 17.22 3.87
CA VAL A 48 -2.92 17.29 2.43
C VAL A 48 -4.11 18.21 2.21
N ILE A 49 -3.95 19.19 1.33
CA ILE A 49 -4.95 20.18 0.94
C ILE A 49 -5.20 20.00 -0.56
N GLU A 50 -6.46 19.93 -0.97
CA GLU A 50 -6.80 19.92 -2.40
C GLU A 50 -6.75 21.34 -2.97
N GLY A 51 -6.33 21.48 -4.22
CA GLY A 51 -6.36 22.76 -4.92
C GLY A 51 -7.75 23.41 -4.93
N ALA A 52 -8.82 22.58 -4.93
CA ALA A 52 -10.21 23.02 -4.75
C ALA A 52 -10.45 23.89 -3.50
N GLU A 53 -9.65 23.70 -2.44
CA GLU A 53 -9.75 24.46 -1.19
C GLU A 53 -9.07 25.84 -1.28
N LEU A 54 -8.19 26.05 -2.26
CA LEU A 54 -7.50 27.32 -2.51
C LEU A 54 -8.33 28.23 -3.43
N ALA A 55 -9.54 28.53 -2.99
CA ALA A 55 -10.50 29.32 -3.76
C ALA A 55 -9.89 30.64 -4.27
N GLY A 56 -10.07 30.87 -5.57
CA GLY A 56 -9.57 32.04 -6.29
C GLY A 56 -8.12 31.94 -6.79
N TRP A 57 -7.42 30.84 -6.49
CA TRP A 57 -6.12 30.49 -7.11
C TRP A 57 -6.29 29.35 -8.11
N ALA A 58 -6.75 28.20 -7.64
CA ALA A 58 -6.95 27.01 -8.47
C ALA A 58 -7.95 27.26 -9.60
N VAL A 59 -7.61 26.78 -10.79
CA VAL A 59 -8.51 26.66 -11.94
C VAL A 59 -9.21 25.28 -11.91
N PRO A 60 -10.32 25.07 -12.62
CA PRO A 60 -10.97 23.76 -12.63
C PRO A 60 -10.09 22.68 -13.27
N ALA A 61 -10.03 21.52 -12.61
CA ALA A 61 -9.39 20.29 -13.08
C ALA A 61 -9.82 19.86 -14.49
N ASN A 62 -9.01 19.01 -15.11
CA ASN A 62 -9.39 18.35 -16.34
C ASN A 62 -10.58 17.39 -16.12
N VAL A 63 -11.69 17.66 -16.80
CA VAL A 63 -12.81 16.72 -16.91
C VAL A 63 -12.68 15.99 -18.23
N ALA A 64 -12.31 14.72 -18.16
CA ALA A 64 -12.09 13.88 -19.31
C ALA A 64 -13.06 12.69 -19.34
N ALA A 65 -13.34 12.20 -20.55
CA ALA A 65 -14.15 11.02 -20.79
C ALA A 65 -13.59 10.21 -21.96
N HIS A 66 -13.50 8.91 -21.75
CA HIS A 66 -13.23 7.92 -22.78
C HIS A 66 -14.43 6.95 -22.84
N PRO A 67 -14.97 6.62 -24.02
CA PRO A 67 -16.03 5.64 -24.12
C PRO A 67 -15.52 4.26 -23.68
N GLY A 68 -16.32 3.53 -22.91
CA GLY A 68 -16.10 2.10 -22.71
C GLY A 68 -16.24 1.34 -24.02
N GLY A 69 -15.59 0.18 -24.12
CA GLY A 69 -15.65 -0.61 -25.34
C GLY A 69 -14.85 -1.89 -25.22
N ALA A 70 -15.28 -2.90 -25.99
CA ALA A 70 -14.72 -4.25 -25.98
C ALA A 70 -13.31 -4.37 -26.62
N ASN A 71 -12.47 -3.33 -26.56
CA ASN A 71 -11.13 -3.32 -27.15
C ASN A 71 -10.25 -4.40 -26.50
N GLY A 72 -10.26 -4.49 -25.17
CA GLY A 72 -9.59 -5.56 -24.43
C GLY A 72 -10.08 -6.94 -24.87
N ALA A 73 -11.41 -7.15 -24.97
CA ALA A 73 -11.98 -8.40 -25.46
C ALA A 73 -11.67 -8.71 -26.94
N GLN A 74 -11.49 -7.69 -27.79
CA GLN A 74 -11.06 -7.85 -29.18
C GLN A 74 -9.56 -8.21 -29.26
N CYS A 75 -8.75 -7.61 -28.40
CA CYS A 75 -7.31 -7.85 -28.27
C CYS A 75 -6.97 -9.17 -27.58
N LEU A 76 -7.85 -9.73 -26.76
CA LEU A 76 -7.71 -11.12 -26.26
C LEU A 76 -7.47 -12.11 -27.40
N GLY A 77 -8.08 -11.89 -28.56
CA GLY A 77 -7.87 -12.75 -29.72
C GLY A 77 -6.43 -12.73 -30.25
N ALA A 78 -5.70 -11.64 -30.06
CA ALA A 78 -4.34 -11.46 -30.56
C ALA A 78 -3.32 -12.19 -29.68
N SER A 79 -3.48 -12.11 -28.35
CA SER A 79 -2.61 -12.76 -27.37
C SER A 79 -2.92 -14.26 -27.14
N SER A 80 -4.04 -14.78 -27.67
CA SER A 80 -4.45 -16.19 -27.56
C SER A 80 -4.57 -16.93 -28.92
N GLY A 81 -4.15 -16.32 -30.03
CA GLY A 81 -4.08 -16.98 -31.35
C GLY A 81 -5.42 -17.15 -32.07
N VAL A 82 -6.44 -16.37 -31.72
CA VAL A 82 -7.73 -16.32 -32.42
C VAL A 82 -7.57 -15.59 -33.77
N PRO A 83 -8.02 -16.17 -34.90
CA PRO A 83 -7.86 -15.54 -36.21
C PRO A 83 -8.57 -14.17 -36.32
N GLY A 84 -7.80 -13.09 -36.55
CA GLY A 84 -8.33 -11.77 -36.93
C GLY A 84 -7.99 -10.61 -35.98
N ALA A 85 -7.33 -10.87 -34.86
CA ALA A 85 -6.78 -9.84 -33.98
C ALA A 85 -5.29 -9.64 -34.28
N ASP A 86 -4.85 -8.38 -34.36
CA ASP A 86 -3.46 -8.01 -34.63
C ASP A 86 -2.82 -7.44 -33.36
N PRO A 87 -1.89 -8.17 -32.72
CA PRO A 87 -1.19 -7.69 -31.51
C PRO A 87 -0.53 -6.33 -31.71
N GLU A 88 -0.11 -5.99 -32.94
CA GLU A 88 0.53 -4.70 -33.25
C GLU A 88 -0.43 -3.51 -33.12
N THR A 89 -1.74 -3.75 -33.04
CA THR A 89 -2.77 -2.71 -32.89
C THR A 89 -3.30 -2.56 -31.47
N CYS A 90 -2.89 -3.45 -30.56
CA CYS A 90 -3.34 -3.47 -29.18
C CYS A 90 -2.41 -2.62 -28.29
N THR A 91 -2.98 -1.96 -27.30
CA THR A 91 -2.23 -1.13 -26.36
C THR A 91 -1.52 -1.98 -25.30
N HIS A 92 -0.35 -1.51 -24.90
CA HIS A 92 0.51 -2.14 -23.89
C HIS A 92 0.89 -1.06 -22.88
N ASN A 93 0.51 -1.23 -21.62
CA ASN A 93 0.78 -0.30 -20.51
C ASN A 93 0.93 1.17 -20.97
N THR A 94 -0.12 1.76 -21.55
CA THR A 94 -0.12 3.15 -22.02
C THR A 94 -1.31 3.93 -21.48
N PHE A 95 -1.19 5.25 -21.44
CA PHE A 95 -2.34 6.12 -21.33
C PHE A 95 -2.99 6.28 -22.71
N GLU A 96 -4.28 5.98 -22.82
CA GLU A 96 -5.08 6.29 -24.01
C GLU A 96 -5.56 7.75 -23.95
N ASP A 97 -5.63 8.40 -25.13
CA ASP A 97 -6.13 9.76 -25.22
C ASP A 97 -7.64 9.80 -24.96
N PRO A 98 -8.14 10.71 -24.11
CA PRO A 98 -9.57 10.87 -23.93
C PRO A 98 -10.27 11.28 -25.23
N THR A 99 -11.52 10.83 -25.41
CA THR A 99 -12.34 11.27 -26.54
C THR A 99 -12.82 12.71 -26.37
N VAL A 100 -13.06 13.11 -25.12
CA VAL A 100 -13.40 14.49 -24.75
C VAL A 100 -12.62 14.84 -23.49
N ALA A 101 -11.99 16.01 -23.47
CA ALA A 101 -11.30 16.56 -22.31
C ALA A 101 -11.50 18.07 -22.25
N THR A 102 -11.61 18.64 -21.05
CA THR A 102 -11.71 20.10 -20.87
C THR A 102 -10.35 20.76 -20.76
N GLY A 103 -9.28 20.05 -20.43
CA GLY A 103 -8.00 20.67 -20.09
C GLY A 103 -7.43 21.58 -21.19
N ALA A 104 -7.58 21.22 -22.46
CA ALA A 104 -7.15 22.06 -23.59
C ALA A 104 -7.88 23.42 -23.73
N VAL A 105 -9.01 23.61 -23.05
CA VAL A 105 -9.78 24.87 -23.05
C VAL A 105 -9.84 25.53 -21.67
N THR A 106 -9.34 24.87 -20.63
CA THR A 106 -9.18 25.43 -19.28
C THR A 106 -7.97 26.38 -19.28
N PRO A 107 -8.08 27.59 -18.70
CA PRO A 107 -6.91 28.46 -18.53
C PRO A 107 -5.93 27.85 -17.54
N ALA A 108 -4.62 28.11 -17.72
CA ALA A 108 -3.61 27.70 -16.75
C ALA A 108 -3.83 28.35 -15.37
N GLY A 109 -3.57 27.58 -14.32
CA GLY A 109 -3.50 28.05 -12.94
C GLY A 109 -2.21 28.83 -12.65
N PRO A 110 -2.05 29.34 -11.41
CA PRO A 110 -0.75 29.78 -10.92
C PRO A 110 0.29 28.67 -11.07
N ALA A 111 1.49 29.02 -11.54
CA ALA A 111 2.55 28.03 -11.68
C ALA A 111 2.93 27.45 -10.29
N ILE A 112 3.02 26.13 -10.18
CA ILE A 112 3.19 25.45 -8.88
C ILE A 112 4.47 25.87 -8.15
N GLU A 113 5.52 26.21 -8.90
CA GLU A 113 6.80 26.69 -8.37
C GLU A 113 6.73 28.09 -7.74
N SER A 114 5.63 28.82 -7.96
CA SER A 114 5.38 30.10 -7.29
C SER A 114 4.78 29.95 -5.90
N LEU A 115 4.42 28.72 -5.50
CA LEU A 115 3.79 28.42 -4.21
C LEU A 115 4.82 27.88 -3.22
N THR A 116 4.83 28.46 -2.02
CA THR A 116 5.74 28.08 -0.93
C THR A 116 4.98 27.91 0.38
N GLY A 117 5.43 26.99 1.22
CA GLY A 117 4.87 26.76 2.55
C GLY A 117 5.65 27.53 3.62
N TRP A 118 4.91 28.08 4.58
CA TRP A 118 5.47 28.89 5.65
C TRP A 118 4.81 28.59 7.00
N ARG A 119 5.57 28.81 8.06
CA ARG A 119 5.08 28.94 9.43
C ARG A 119 5.44 30.32 9.97
N TRP A 120 4.77 30.70 11.05
CA TRP A 120 5.14 31.87 11.82
C TRP A 120 5.54 31.50 13.25
N THR A 121 6.54 32.20 13.77
CA THR A 121 6.93 32.14 15.19
C THR A 121 7.16 33.54 15.73
N GLU A 122 6.87 33.76 17.02
CA GLU A 122 7.21 35.04 17.68
C GLU A 122 8.71 35.37 17.60
N ALA A 123 9.58 34.35 17.60
CA ALA A 123 11.03 34.52 17.65
C ALA A 123 11.65 34.89 16.30
N GLU A 124 11.20 34.28 15.21
CA GLU A 124 11.84 34.35 13.89
C GLU A 124 10.96 35.07 12.85
N GLY A 125 9.68 35.26 13.13
CA GLY A 125 8.72 35.75 12.16
C GLY A 125 8.36 34.67 11.15
N TRP A 126 8.39 35.00 9.85
CA TRP A 126 8.08 34.08 8.77
C TRP A 126 9.26 33.15 8.45
N VAL A 127 9.01 31.85 8.48
CA VAL A 127 10.01 30.82 8.16
C VAL A 127 9.40 29.84 7.17
N GLN A 128 10.11 29.53 6.08
CA GLN A 128 9.66 28.49 5.14
C GLN A 128 9.67 27.12 5.83
N ILE A 129 8.77 26.24 5.40
CA ILE A 129 8.70 24.84 5.83
C ILE A 129 8.82 23.93 4.59
N PRO A 130 9.21 22.65 4.75
CA PRO A 130 9.04 21.67 3.69
C PRO A 130 7.60 21.69 3.18
N PHE A 131 7.45 21.92 1.88
CA PHE A 131 6.16 22.10 1.24
C PHE A 131 6.23 21.61 -0.19
N GLN A 132 5.19 20.90 -0.61
CA GLN A 132 5.16 20.21 -1.89
C GLN A 132 3.81 20.43 -2.55
N VAL A 133 3.82 20.66 -3.87
CA VAL A 133 2.64 20.66 -4.72
C VAL A 133 2.80 19.49 -5.69
N ASP A 134 1.82 18.61 -5.71
CA ASP A 134 1.78 17.42 -6.56
C ASP A 134 0.65 17.58 -7.56
N GLU A 135 1.01 17.83 -8.83
CA GLU A 135 0.05 17.94 -9.92
C GLU A 135 -0.64 16.58 -10.18
N MET A 136 -1.94 16.59 -10.45
CA MET A 136 -2.74 15.40 -10.72
C MET A 136 -3.54 15.55 -12.01
N ASP A 137 -3.78 14.44 -12.72
CA ASP A 137 -4.64 14.45 -13.90
C ASP A 137 -5.38 13.12 -14.04
N VAL A 138 -6.52 13.16 -14.75
CA VAL A 138 -7.27 11.98 -15.12
C VAL A 138 -6.60 11.29 -16.31
N ARG A 139 -6.13 10.06 -16.11
CA ARG A 139 -5.54 9.19 -17.13
C ARG A 139 -6.46 8.03 -17.47
N PHE A 140 -6.27 7.45 -18.65
CA PHE A 140 -6.99 6.26 -19.11
C PHE A 140 -6.00 5.11 -19.28
N LEU A 141 -5.86 4.30 -18.23
CA LEU A 141 -4.93 3.18 -18.14
C LEU A 141 -5.37 2.09 -19.10
N SER A 142 -4.51 1.73 -20.05
CA SER A 142 -4.82 0.73 -21.05
C SER A 142 -3.73 -0.33 -21.14
N ASN A 143 -4.15 -1.57 -21.00
CA ASN A 143 -3.31 -2.75 -21.19
C ASN A 143 -4.03 -3.82 -22.02
N ASN A 144 -4.63 -3.39 -23.14
CA ASN A 144 -5.54 -4.23 -23.93
C ASN A 144 -4.87 -5.46 -24.55
N ASN A 145 -3.54 -5.47 -24.73
CA ASN A 145 -2.86 -6.65 -25.27
C ASN A 145 -2.69 -7.80 -24.24
N SER A 146 -3.06 -7.60 -22.98
CA SER A 146 -2.97 -8.64 -21.95
C SER A 146 -3.98 -9.77 -22.16
N GLY A 147 -3.63 -11.01 -21.79
CA GLY A 147 -4.53 -12.16 -21.76
C GLY A 147 -5.73 -12.04 -20.80
N PHE A 148 -5.74 -11.02 -19.94
CA PHE A 148 -6.84 -10.70 -19.02
C PHE A 148 -7.52 -9.36 -19.35
N ALA A 149 -7.20 -8.77 -20.50
CA ALA A 149 -7.71 -7.45 -20.90
C ALA A 149 -9.24 -7.34 -21.01
N ALA A 150 -9.97 -8.45 -21.14
CA ALA A 150 -11.44 -8.39 -21.14
C ALA A 150 -12.06 -7.96 -19.80
N TYR A 151 -11.30 -8.02 -18.70
CA TYR A 151 -11.78 -7.58 -17.39
C TYR A 151 -11.48 -6.08 -17.16
N SER A 152 -10.27 -5.62 -17.49
CA SER A 152 -9.86 -4.25 -17.19
C SER A 152 -10.04 -3.26 -18.35
N GLU A 153 -10.01 -3.70 -19.61
CA GLU A 153 -10.10 -2.82 -20.80
C GLU A 153 -9.23 -1.55 -20.66
N THR A 154 -9.86 -0.38 -20.85
CA THR A 154 -9.29 0.94 -20.60
C THR A 154 -9.99 1.53 -19.36
N ASP A 155 -9.23 1.83 -18.30
CA ASP A 155 -9.77 2.32 -17.02
C ASP A 155 -9.40 3.78 -16.77
N GLN A 156 -10.39 4.60 -16.41
CA GLN A 156 -10.15 5.94 -15.90
C GLN A 156 -9.50 5.87 -14.51
N HIS A 157 -8.41 6.61 -14.32
CA HIS A 157 -7.70 6.67 -13.06
C HIS A 157 -7.08 8.07 -12.87
N THR A 158 -7.38 8.72 -11.75
CA THR A 158 -6.71 9.97 -11.38
C THR A 158 -5.36 9.65 -10.72
N THR A 159 -4.27 10.11 -11.33
CA THR A 159 -2.90 9.85 -10.87
C THR A 159 -2.04 11.10 -11.00
N TYR A 160 -0.85 11.05 -10.42
CA TYR A 160 0.06 12.17 -10.36
C TYR A 160 0.79 12.41 -11.68
N VAL A 161 1.21 13.65 -11.88
CA VAL A 161 2.23 14.02 -12.85
C VAL A 161 3.60 13.64 -12.27
N PHE A 162 4.15 12.53 -12.76
CA PHE A 162 5.41 11.97 -12.27
C PHE A 162 6.63 12.68 -12.85
N ASP A 163 7.76 12.59 -12.13
CA ASP A 163 9.07 13.03 -12.63
C ASP A 163 9.60 12.04 -13.69
N ARG A 164 9.24 10.75 -13.52
CA ARG A 164 9.54 9.65 -14.45
C ARG A 164 8.37 8.67 -14.48
N GLU A 165 7.95 8.29 -15.69
CA GLU A 165 6.97 7.24 -15.95
C GLU A 165 7.68 5.97 -16.44
N GLY A 166 7.76 4.94 -15.59
CA GLY A 166 8.56 3.74 -15.85
C GLY A 166 8.12 2.96 -17.08
N PHE A 167 6.81 2.91 -17.35
CA PHE A 167 6.24 2.24 -18.53
C PHE A 167 6.66 2.83 -19.88
N ARG A 168 7.29 4.01 -19.90
CA ARG A 168 7.84 4.61 -21.13
C ARG A 168 9.24 4.11 -21.48
N PHE A 169 9.92 3.44 -20.54
CA PHE A 169 11.26 2.92 -20.68
C PHE A 169 11.22 1.49 -21.22
N MET A 170 10.69 1.33 -22.44
CA MET A 170 10.53 0.05 -23.13
C MET A 170 11.37 -0.04 -24.42
N GLY A 171 12.20 0.97 -24.72
CA GLY A 171 13.16 0.97 -25.81
C GLY A 171 14.45 0.21 -25.48
N GLU A 172 15.22 -0.17 -26.50
CA GLU A 172 16.55 -0.80 -26.35
C GLU A 172 17.67 0.21 -26.58
N HIS A 173 18.65 0.27 -25.66
CA HIS A 173 19.85 1.08 -25.92
C HIS A 173 20.66 0.49 -27.09
N PRO A 174 21.10 1.28 -28.08
CA PRO A 174 21.78 0.75 -29.27
C PRO A 174 23.08 -0.03 -29.00
N ASP A 175 23.80 0.34 -27.94
CA ASP A 175 25.06 -0.31 -27.55
C ASP A 175 24.87 -1.36 -26.41
N ASP A 176 23.70 -1.41 -25.79
CA ASP A 176 23.37 -2.34 -24.70
C ASP A 176 21.88 -2.71 -24.75
N PRO A 177 21.49 -3.76 -25.48
CA PRO A 177 20.09 -4.08 -25.72
C PRO A 177 19.34 -4.52 -24.45
N CYS A 178 20.03 -4.75 -23.33
CA CYS A 178 19.43 -5.04 -22.03
C CYS A 178 19.24 -3.79 -21.15
N LEU A 179 19.70 -2.63 -21.59
CA LEU A 179 19.45 -1.37 -20.91
C LEU A 179 18.17 -0.73 -21.45
N ALA A 180 17.21 -0.48 -20.56
CA ALA A 180 15.97 0.20 -20.85
C ALA A 180 16.21 1.70 -21.09
N VAL A 181 15.66 2.19 -22.19
CA VAL A 181 15.67 3.62 -22.55
C VAL A 181 14.27 4.06 -22.92
N PRO A 182 13.96 5.37 -22.87
CA PRO A 182 12.69 5.87 -23.37
C PRO A 182 12.45 5.41 -24.80
N THR A 183 11.24 4.94 -25.08
CA THR A 183 10.86 4.54 -26.44
C THR A 183 11.07 5.71 -27.41
N ASP A 184 11.65 5.43 -28.58
CA ASP A 184 12.02 6.47 -29.56
C ASP A 184 10.88 7.46 -29.84
N GLY A 185 11.15 8.75 -29.62
CA GLY A 185 10.19 9.83 -29.87
C GLY A 185 9.12 9.99 -28.79
N GLN A 186 9.14 9.19 -27.72
CA GLN A 186 8.28 9.38 -26.54
C GLN A 186 8.97 10.24 -25.47
N THR A 187 8.17 10.94 -24.68
CA THR A 187 8.63 11.65 -23.47
C THR A 187 8.95 10.66 -22.36
N THR A 188 9.54 11.12 -21.25
CA THR A 188 9.78 10.30 -20.05
C THR A 188 8.70 10.46 -18.99
N PHE A 189 7.75 11.37 -19.20
CA PHE A 189 6.59 11.62 -18.35
C PHE A 189 5.48 12.27 -19.19
N THR A 190 4.26 12.31 -18.65
CA THR A 190 3.10 12.99 -19.24
C THR A 190 2.80 14.25 -18.43
N PRO A 191 2.86 15.46 -19.01
CA PRO A 191 2.55 16.68 -18.28
C PRO A 191 1.07 16.74 -17.90
N ASP A 192 0.75 17.65 -17.00
CA ASP A 192 -0.63 18.02 -16.72
C ASP A 192 -1.33 18.55 -17.98
N THR A 193 -2.58 18.13 -18.21
CA THR A 193 -3.42 18.71 -19.27
C THR A 193 -3.88 20.12 -18.92
N VAL A 194 -4.00 20.47 -17.63
CA VAL A 194 -4.27 21.81 -17.12
C VAL A 194 -2.99 22.33 -16.44
N PRO A 195 -2.20 23.20 -17.09
CA PRO A 195 -0.92 23.61 -16.51
C PRO A 195 -1.08 24.46 -15.24
N GLY A 196 -0.28 24.17 -14.22
CA GLY A 196 -0.26 24.90 -12.95
C GLY A 196 -1.46 24.58 -12.07
N LEU A 197 -1.51 25.19 -10.88
CA LEU A 197 -2.45 24.80 -9.82
C LEU A 197 -3.91 24.74 -10.30
N ASP A 198 -4.49 23.55 -10.28
CA ASP A 198 -5.89 23.30 -10.55
C ASP A 198 -6.62 22.69 -9.33
N THR A 199 -7.80 22.09 -9.51
CA THR A 199 -8.63 21.67 -8.38
C THR A 199 -8.34 20.27 -7.84
N ASP A 200 -7.72 19.37 -8.61
CA ASP A 200 -7.36 18.01 -8.16
C ASP A 200 -5.91 17.89 -7.70
N ASP A 201 -5.08 18.91 -7.92
CA ASP A 201 -3.75 19.00 -7.33
C ASP A 201 -3.75 18.92 -5.79
N GLU A 202 -2.70 18.30 -5.25
CA GLU A 202 -2.48 18.17 -3.80
C GLU A 202 -1.34 19.08 -3.32
N LEU A 203 -1.58 19.80 -2.22
CA LEU A 203 -0.57 20.60 -1.53
C LEU A 203 -0.31 20.00 -0.14
N VAL A 204 0.95 19.74 0.17
CA VAL A 204 1.31 18.89 1.32
C VAL A 204 2.40 19.51 2.19
N PHE A 205 2.25 19.37 3.51
CA PHE A 205 3.27 19.62 4.54
C PHE A 205 3.03 18.71 5.76
N MET A 206 3.98 18.58 6.70
CA MET A 206 3.76 17.76 7.90
C MET A 206 3.12 18.59 9.03
N ALA A 207 2.20 18.01 9.80
CA ALA A 207 1.53 18.71 10.90
C ALA A 207 2.50 19.35 11.91
N ARG A 208 3.64 18.69 12.16
CA ARG A 208 4.73 19.18 13.03
C ARG A 208 5.37 20.49 12.57
N ASP A 209 5.25 20.83 11.29
CA ASP A 209 5.79 22.05 10.70
C ASP A 209 4.91 23.27 10.94
N ALA A 210 3.66 23.06 11.33
CA ALA A 210 2.77 24.14 11.69
C ALA A 210 3.32 24.95 12.87
N GLY A 211 3.16 26.27 12.78
CA GLY A 211 3.62 27.23 13.78
C GLY A 211 2.48 27.88 14.54
N GLU A 212 2.80 29.03 15.14
CA GLU A 212 1.84 29.89 15.79
C GLU A 212 1.05 30.70 14.76
N ARG A 213 -0.10 31.24 15.16
CA ARG A 213 -0.88 32.12 14.29
C ARG A 213 -0.16 33.44 14.06
N ALA A 214 0.18 33.75 12.82
CA ALA A 214 0.83 35.00 12.49
C ALA A 214 -0.07 36.22 12.76
N PRO A 215 0.47 37.34 13.30
CA PRO A 215 -0.28 38.53 13.66
C PRO A 215 -1.12 39.10 12.51
N SER A 216 -2.35 39.52 12.79
CA SER A 216 -3.29 40.07 11.80
C SER A 216 -2.86 41.41 11.18
N GLN A 217 -1.76 42.00 11.66
CA GLN A 217 -1.19 43.26 11.17
C GLN A 217 0.25 43.10 10.65
N GLY A 218 0.80 41.89 10.62
CA GLY A 218 2.12 41.62 10.07
C GLY A 218 2.09 41.59 8.54
N GLY A 219 3.04 42.26 7.90
CA GLY A 219 3.25 42.16 6.45
C GLY A 219 3.66 40.74 6.03
N LEU A 220 3.44 40.41 4.76
CA LEU A 220 3.96 39.20 4.15
C LEU A 220 5.48 39.34 3.87
N PRO A 221 6.22 38.23 3.72
CA PRO A 221 7.60 38.28 3.27
C PRO A 221 7.76 39.04 1.94
N GLU A 222 8.94 39.62 1.71
CA GLU A 222 9.26 40.26 0.43
C GLU A 222 9.14 39.26 -0.73
N GLY A 223 8.59 39.71 -1.87
CA GLY A 223 8.36 38.85 -3.04
C GLY A 223 7.02 38.07 -3.01
N ILE A 224 6.37 37.97 -1.85
CA ILE A 224 5.04 37.35 -1.73
C ILE A 224 3.96 38.35 -2.16
N THR A 225 3.06 37.87 -3.02
CA THR A 225 1.97 38.65 -3.61
C THR A 225 0.60 38.32 -3.01
N ASP A 226 0.40 37.08 -2.58
CA ASP A 226 -0.83 36.64 -1.92
C ASP A 226 -0.55 35.46 -0.96
N ALA A 227 -1.44 35.22 -0.01
CA ALA A 227 -1.29 34.15 0.98
C ALA A 227 -2.64 33.52 1.40
N ARG A 228 -2.56 32.26 1.82
CA ARG A 228 -3.64 31.50 2.46
C ARG A 228 -3.18 31.06 3.85
N GLU A 229 -4.01 31.30 4.85
CA GLU A 229 -3.83 30.79 6.20
C GLU A 229 -4.51 29.43 6.31
N ILE A 230 -3.78 28.45 6.80
CA ILE A 230 -4.24 27.09 7.04
C ILE A 230 -4.32 26.91 8.55
N SER A 231 -5.52 26.67 9.07
CA SER A 231 -5.70 26.25 10.46
C SER A 231 -5.71 24.74 10.52
N VAL A 232 -4.78 24.14 11.29
CA VAL A 232 -4.72 22.70 11.51
C VAL A 232 -5.61 22.36 12.70
N LEU A 233 -6.76 21.73 12.43
CA LEU A 233 -7.79 21.40 13.40
C LEU A 233 -7.67 19.93 13.81
N ASP A 234 -7.70 19.67 15.11
CA ASP A 234 -7.94 18.33 15.64
C ASP A 234 -9.46 18.13 15.80
N PRO A 235 -10.11 17.28 14.98
CA PRO A 235 -11.55 17.06 15.05
C PRO A 235 -11.99 16.34 16.34
N ALA A 236 -11.11 15.56 16.98
CA ALA A 236 -11.42 14.85 18.22
C ALA A 236 -11.67 15.82 19.38
N THR A 237 -10.94 16.94 19.39
CA THR A 237 -11.06 17.99 20.42
C THR A 237 -11.78 19.25 19.94
N GLY A 238 -11.91 19.44 18.62
CA GLY A 238 -12.41 20.66 17.99
C GLY A 238 -11.47 21.86 18.16
N LEU A 239 -10.18 21.63 18.46
CA LEU A 239 -9.19 22.66 18.73
C LEU A 239 -8.23 22.83 17.56
N VAL A 240 -7.86 24.09 17.26
CA VAL A 240 -6.78 24.37 16.33
C VAL A 240 -5.44 24.12 17.04
N VAL A 241 -4.66 23.19 16.51
CA VAL A 241 -3.38 22.75 17.07
C VAL A 241 -2.18 23.42 16.41
N GLY A 242 -2.36 24.07 15.26
CA GLY A 242 -1.29 24.80 14.58
C GLY A 242 -1.78 25.64 13.42
N TYR A 243 -0.89 26.50 12.91
CA TYR A 243 -1.13 27.31 11.72
C TYR A 243 0.01 27.15 10.71
N ALA A 244 -0.34 26.93 9.46
CA ALA A 244 0.57 26.97 8.33
C ALA A 244 0.06 27.97 7.29
N TYR A 245 0.89 28.28 6.31
CA TYR A 245 0.60 29.30 5.31
C TYR A 245 1.11 28.88 3.95
N VAL A 246 0.21 28.85 2.96
CA VAL A 246 0.60 28.74 1.55
C VAL A 246 0.72 30.15 0.98
N MET A 247 1.88 30.49 0.43
CA MET A 247 2.17 31.83 -0.07
C MET A 247 2.59 31.80 -1.52
N MET A 248 2.03 32.71 -2.32
CA MET A 248 2.29 32.84 -3.75
C MET A 248 3.19 34.03 -4.03
N GLY A 249 4.30 33.82 -4.76
CA GLY A 249 5.21 34.91 -5.10
C GLY A 249 6.46 34.48 -5.86
N GLU A 250 7.33 35.45 -6.14
CA GLU A 250 8.65 35.21 -6.74
C GLU A 250 9.68 35.03 -5.61
N VAL A 251 9.59 33.91 -4.89
CA VAL A 251 10.51 33.56 -3.79
C VAL A 251 11.06 32.16 -4.03
N GLU A 252 12.37 32.01 -3.85
CA GLU A 252 13.04 30.71 -3.95
C GLU A 252 12.59 29.79 -2.81
N ALA A 253 12.16 28.58 -3.16
CA ALA A 253 11.84 27.55 -2.18
C ALA A 253 13.10 27.16 -1.40
N ALA A 254 12.99 27.14 -0.08
CA ALA A 254 14.09 26.75 0.80
C ALA A 254 14.29 25.23 0.84
N PHE A 255 13.28 24.47 0.41
CA PHE A 255 13.27 23.01 0.46
C PHE A 255 12.98 22.39 -0.89
N ASP A 256 13.67 21.29 -1.18
CA ASP A 256 13.55 20.45 -2.36
C ASP A 256 13.75 18.97 -1.98
N SER A 257 13.81 18.09 -2.99
CA SER A 257 14.05 16.65 -2.77
C SER A 257 15.44 16.35 -2.18
N ASP A 258 16.42 17.24 -2.31
CA ASP A 258 17.79 17.03 -1.82
C ASP A 258 17.93 17.35 -0.32
N ASN A 259 17.08 18.22 0.22
CA ASN A 259 17.13 18.65 1.63
C ASN A 259 15.83 18.39 2.44
N GLY A 260 14.80 17.81 1.82
CA GLY A 260 13.54 17.42 2.45
C GLY A 260 13.60 16.15 3.31
N TYR A 261 12.44 15.57 3.60
CA TYR A 261 12.31 14.42 4.50
C TYR A 261 12.68 13.06 3.91
N VAL A 262 12.52 12.90 2.60
CA VAL A 262 12.60 11.60 1.95
C VAL A 262 13.70 11.62 0.89
N ARG A 263 14.47 10.54 0.81
CA ARG A 263 15.38 10.24 -0.29
C ARG A 263 14.87 8.99 -0.98
N TYR A 264 14.60 9.11 -2.27
CA TYR A 264 14.23 7.99 -3.13
C TYR A 264 15.39 7.80 -4.10
N GLU A 265 16.05 6.65 -4.01
CA GLU A 265 17.23 6.34 -4.80
C GLU A 265 16.95 5.09 -5.63
N ARG A 266 16.93 5.22 -6.96
CA ARG A 266 16.92 4.07 -7.85
C ARG A 266 18.30 3.40 -7.83
N ASP A 267 18.33 2.09 -7.96
CA ASP A 267 19.59 1.36 -8.11
C ASP A 267 20.28 1.74 -9.42
N ASP A 268 21.62 1.60 -9.46
CA ASP A 268 22.42 1.81 -10.66
C ASP A 268 21.97 0.92 -11.84
N ASP A 269 21.33 -0.21 -11.54
CA ASP A 269 20.82 -1.19 -12.49
C ASP A 269 19.29 -1.28 -12.54
N ALA A 270 18.58 -0.27 -12.00
CA ALA A 270 17.12 -0.23 -12.01
C ALA A 270 16.51 -0.23 -13.43
N ASP A 271 17.25 0.27 -14.43
CA ASP A 271 16.86 0.27 -15.84
C ASP A 271 17.38 -0.96 -16.61
N VAL A 272 17.96 -1.96 -15.94
CA VAL A 272 18.31 -3.22 -16.61
C VAL A 272 17.03 -4.05 -16.82
N TYR A 273 16.83 -4.52 -18.05
CA TYR A 273 15.76 -5.45 -18.36
C TYR A 273 15.99 -6.80 -17.68
N GLU A 274 15.00 -7.22 -16.92
CA GLU A 274 14.90 -8.58 -16.40
C GLU A 274 13.80 -9.34 -17.12
N PHE A 275 13.90 -10.67 -17.05
CA PHE A 275 12.79 -11.51 -17.48
C PHE A 275 11.56 -11.23 -16.62
N SER A 276 10.46 -10.86 -17.28
CA SER A 276 9.20 -10.56 -16.64
C SER A 276 8.38 -11.82 -16.46
N GLU A 277 8.55 -12.45 -15.30
CA GLU A 277 8.04 -13.78 -14.98
C GLU A 277 6.55 -13.74 -14.54
N SER A 278 5.57 -13.86 -15.45
CA SER A 278 4.12 -14.03 -15.12
C SER A 278 3.61 -15.50 -15.12
N SER A 279 2.79 -15.92 -14.15
CA SER A 279 2.13 -17.25 -14.13
C SER A 279 1.42 -17.62 -15.45
N TYR A 280 0.96 -16.63 -16.21
CA TYR A 280 0.37 -16.78 -17.55
C TYR A 280 1.30 -16.26 -18.65
N ASP A 281 1.53 -17.09 -19.69
CA ASP A 281 2.41 -16.81 -20.84
C ASP A 281 2.06 -15.52 -21.63
N ASN A 282 0.85 -14.99 -21.47
CA ASN A 282 0.36 -13.81 -22.19
C ASN A 282 -0.06 -12.65 -21.27
N TYR A 283 0.41 -12.63 -20.02
CA TYR A 283 -0.02 -11.63 -19.04
C TYR A 283 0.76 -10.31 -19.13
N GLY A 284 0.05 -9.20 -18.87
CA GLY A 284 0.60 -7.84 -18.78
C GLY A 284 1.19 -7.30 -20.09
N ALA A 285 1.32 -8.15 -21.10
CA ALA A 285 1.88 -7.90 -22.41
C ALA A 285 3.09 -6.96 -22.41
N ALA A 286 4.20 -7.38 -21.81
CA ALA A 286 5.47 -6.72 -22.09
C ALA A 286 5.95 -7.07 -23.51
N PRO A 287 6.60 -6.13 -24.23
CA PRO A 287 7.36 -6.46 -25.42
C PRO A 287 8.41 -7.54 -25.13
N GLU A 288 8.58 -8.46 -26.09
CA GLU A 288 9.69 -9.41 -26.05
C GLU A 288 10.99 -8.78 -26.55
N GLY A 289 12.11 -9.12 -25.94
CA GLY A 289 13.44 -8.76 -26.44
C GLY A 289 14.58 -9.24 -25.55
N ALA A 290 15.74 -8.63 -25.69
CA ALA A 290 16.92 -8.93 -24.89
C ALA A 290 16.74 -8.65 -23.39
N TRP A 291 17.19 -9.56 -22.54
CA TRP A 291 16.99 -9.48 -21.09
C TRP A 291 18.24 -9.99 -20.36
N THR A 292 18.39 -9.60 -19.10
CA THR A 292 19.53 -9.99 -18.26
C THR A 292 19.18 -11.20 -17.41
N ASN A 293 19.97 -12.27 -17.56
CA ASN A 293 19.80 -13.48 -16.76
C ASN A 293 20.30 -13.32 -15.32
N SER A 294 20.04 -14.33 -14.48
CA SER A 294 20.49 -14.36 -13.08
C SER A 294 22.01 -14.34 -12.89
N GLU A 295 22.79 -14.60 -13.95
CA GLU A 295 24.26 -14.49 -13.96
C GLU A 295 24.74 -13.08 -14.33
N GLY A 296 23.82 -12.14 -14.60
CA GLY A 296 24.12 -10.77 -15.02
C GLY A 296 24.55 -10.66 -16.48
N THR A 297 24.26 -11.66 -17.33
CA THR A 297 24.57 -11.60 -18.77
C THR A 297 23.35 -11.24 -19.60
N CYS A 298 23.54 -10.29 -20.52
CA CYS A 298 22.54 -9.88 -21.49
C CYS A 298 22.34 -10.96 -22.56
N VAL A 299 21.15 -11.56 -22.57
CA VAL A 299 20.72 -12.60 -23.50
C VAL A 299 19.97 -11.95 -24.65
N THR A 300 20.44 -12.14 -25.89
CA THR A 300 19.87 -11.51 -27.09
C THR A 300 19.34 -12.51 -28.13
N ASP A 301 19.73 -13.79 -28.02
CA ASP A 301 19.36 -14.87 -28.93
C ASP A 301 18.17 -15.71 -28.47
N ASP A 302 17.67 -15.47 -27.25
CA ASP A 302 16.45 -16.03 -26.68
C ASP A 302 15.59 -14.89 -26.11
N PRO A 303 14.91 -14.10 -26.98
CA PRO A 303 14.10 -12.97 -26.54
C PRO A 303 12.96 -13.42 -25.63
N ARG A 304 12.69 -12.64 -24.58
CA ARG A 304 11.65 -12.92 -23.59
C ARG A 304 10.88 -11.65 -23.27
N GLN A 305 9.67 -11.80 -22.72
CA GLN A 305 8.96 -10.69 -22.09
C GLN A 305 9.84 -10.09 -21.01
N ARG A 306 10.04 -8.78 -21.06
CA ARG A 306 11.00 -8.10 -20.19
C ARG A 306 10.47 -6.78 -19.70
N ARG A 307 10.90 -6.38 -18.50
CA ARG A 307 10.63 -5.06 -17.91
C ARG A 307 11.86 -4.60 -17.13
N PRO A 308 12.01 -3.28 -16.92
CA PRO A 308 13.04 -2.78 -16.02
C PRO A 308 12.93 -3.44 -14.63
N ARG A 309 14.09 -3.67 -14.00
CA ARG A 309 14.17 -4.20 -12.63
C ARG A 309 13.42 -3.31 -11.64
N ASP A 310 13.52 -1.99 -11.82
CA ASP A 310 12.88 -0.97 -10.99
C ASP A 310 13.22 -1.10 -9.49
N GLY A 311 14.45 -1.56 -9.20
CA GLY A 311 15.00 -1.60 -7.86
C GLY A 311 15.23 -0.20 -7.31
N ALA A 312 14.88 -0.01 -6.04
CA ALA A 312 15.02 1.28 -5.36
C ALA A 312 15.24 1.12 -3.85
N THR A 313 15.80 2.16 -3.24
CA THR A 313 15.86 2.32 -1.79
C THR A 313 15.22 3.65 -1.39
N VAL A 314 14.27 3.60 -0.46
CA VAL A 314 13.64 4.79 0.11
C VAL A 314 14.14 4.99 1.52
N ARG A 315 14.62 6.19 1.85
CA ARG A 315 15.19 6.54 3.15
C ARG A 315 14.57 7.81 3.72
N THR A 316 14.38 7.81 5.03
CA THR A 316 14.06 8.98 5.83
C THR A 316 14.97 9.00 7.05
N ALA A 317 14.92 10.06 7.87
CA ALA A 317 15.62 10.03 9.14
C ALA A 317 15.21 8.82 10.02
N ARG A 318 13.96 8.36 9.92
CA ARG A 318 13.36 7.31 10.75
C ARG A 318 13.49 5.91 10.17
N TYR A 319 13.35 5.71 8.85
CA TYR A 319 13.26 4.36 8.28
C TYR A 319 13.93 4.24 6.92
N GLN A 320 14.20 2.98 6.53
CA GLN A 320 14.62 2.60 5.18
C GLN A 320 13.75 1.44 4.68
N TYR A 321 13.25 1.55 3.46
CA TYR A 321 12.64 0.45 2.72
C TYR A 321 13.48 0.10 1.49
N ARG A 322 13.61 -1.18 1.21
CA ARG A 322 14.24 -1.73 0.00
C ARG A 322 13.18 -2.33 -0.91
N TYR A 323 13.24 -1.96 -2.19
CA TYR A 323 12.49 -2.57 -3.26
C TYR A 323 13.43 -3.32 -4.20
N ASP A 324 13.31 -4.64 -4.27
CA ASP A 324 13.99 -5.46 -5.29
C ASP A 324 13.16 -5.62 -6.58
N GLY A 325 12.01 -4.95 -6.64
CA GLY A 325 11.14 -4.91 -7.81
C GLY A 325 9.89 -4.07 -7.56
N ARG A 326 8.92 -4.12 -8.48
CA ARG A 326 7.73 -3.26 -8.37
C ARG A 326 6.81 -3.66 -7.21
N TRP A 327 6.56 -4.96 -7.02
CA TRP A 327 5.79 -5.50 -5.89
C TRP A 327 6.64 -5.93 -4.69
N LEU A 328 7.92 -6.21 -4.92
CA LEU A 328 8.84 -6.81 -3.95
C LEU A 328 9.45 -5.77 -3.02
N MET A 329 9.00 -5.76 -1.77
CA MET A 329 9.66 -5.05 -0.68
C MET A 329 10.27 -6.08 0.26
N THR A 330 11.60 -6.08 0.36
CA THR A 330 12.40 -7.21 0.88
C THR A 330 13.29 -6.86 2.05
N ASP A 331 13.34 -5.58 2.44
CA ASP A 331 14.08 -5.14 3.62
C ASP A 331 13.43 -3.87 4.18
N TRP A 332 13.23 -3.86 5.50
CA TRP A 332 12.72 -2.74 6.26
C TRP A 332 13.58 -2.52 7.50
N ARG A 333 14.15 -1.33 7.62
CA ARG A 333 15.00 -0.95 8.76
C ARG A 333 14.50 0.31 9.41
N VAL A 334 14.76 0.41 10.71
CA VAL A 334 14.37 1.55 11.53
C VAL A 334 15.60 2.17 12.20
N SER A 335 15.64 3.50 12.24
CA SER A 335 16.60 4.27 13.00
C SER A 335 16.10 4.46 14.43
N ALA A 336 16.99 4.27 15.41
CA ALA A 336 16.70 4.56 16.81
C ALA A 336 16.80 6.06 17.14
N GLY A 337 17.47 6.87 16.30
CA GLY A 337 17.91 8.23 16.64
C GLY A 337 17.54 9.33 15.66
N ASP A 338 16.80 9.01 14.58
CA ASP A 338 16.47 9.97 13.50
C ASP A 338 17.71 10.56 12.83
N ASP A 339 18.77 9.77 12.73
CA ASP A 339 20.10 10.20 12.29
C ASP A 339 20.55 9.52 11.00
N TRP A 340 19.62 8.94 10.24
CA TRP A 340 19.88 8.19 9.01
C TRP A 340 20.76 6.95 9.20
N THR A 341 20.93 6.51 10.46
CA THR A 341 21.58 5.25 10.81
C THR A 341 20.51 4.24 11.22
N TYR A 342 20.46 3.12 10.53
CA TYR A 342 19.41 2.11 10.71
C TYR A 342 19.92 0.87 11.43
N GLY A 343 19.01 0.21 12.15
CA GLY A 343 19.22 -1.10 12.74
C GLY A 343 19.30 -2.23 11.70
N PRO A 344 19.21 -3.50 12.14
CA PRO A 344 19.06 -4.64 11.24
C PRO A 344 17.73 -4.56 10.48
N ASP A 345 17.65 -5.37 9.42
CA ASP A 345 16.42 -5.64 8.69
C ASP A 345 15.41 -6.41 9.56
N LEU A 346 14.16 -5.95 9.53
CA LEU A 346 13.07 -6.46 10.36
C LEU A 346 12.15 -7.43 9.62
N VAL A 347 12.08 -7.36 8.30
CA VAL A 347 11.10 -8.11 7.52
C VAL A 347 11.79 -9.13 6.67
N ASP A 348 11.12 -10.26 6.48
CA ASP A 348 11.47 -11.11 5.36
C ASP A 348 11.00 -10.42 4.07
N GLN A 349 9.68 -10.23 3.93
CA GLN A 349 9.07 -9.47 2.83
C GLN A 349 7.71 -8.88 3.23
N TRP A 350 7.31 -7.80 2.54
CA TRP A 350 5.89 -7.50 2.39
C TRP A 350 5.33 -8.33 1.24
N LYS A 351 4.28 -9.10 1.51
CA LYS A 351 3.70 -10.07 0.60
C LYS A 351 2.29 -9.65 0.20
N ALA A 352 1.96 -9.83 -1.07
CA ALA A 352 0.58 -9.81 -1.53
C ALA A 352 0.32 -10.98 -2.45
N ARG A 353 -0.79 -11.66 -2.23
CA ARG A 353 -1.09 -12.94 -2.87
C ARG A 353 -2.57 -13.21 -3.03
N ALA A 354 -2.87 -14.04 -4.02
CA ALA A 354 -4.17 -14.68 -4.13
C ALA A 354 -4.05 -16.07 -3.47
N PHE A 355 -4.92 -16.34 -2.48
CA PHE A 355 -4.94 -17.59 -1.70
C PHE A 355 -3.74 -17.75 -0.75
N GLN A 356 -3.97 -18.42 0.38
CA GLN A 356 -2.92 -18.75 1.32
C GLN A 356 -2.29 -20.07 0.89
N GLN A 357 -1.08 -20.03 0.35
CA GLN A 357 -0.50 -21.22 -0.27
C GLN A 357 0.57 -21.86 0.61
N ARG A 358 0.81 -23.14 0.34
CA ARG A 358 1.95 -23.88 0.88
C ARG A 358 2.63 -24.67 -0.22
N PRO A 359 3.89 -25.08 0.01
CA PRO A 359 4.46 -26.15 -0.76
C PRO A 359 3.53 -27.38 -0.81
N GLY A 360 3.29 -27.97 -1.97
CA GLY A 360 2.36 -29.10 -2.13
C GLY A 360 0.91 -28.70 -2.45
N GLY A 361 0.53 -27.44 -2.24
CA GLY A 361 -0.86 -26.96 -2.30
C GLY A 361 -1.47 -27.04 -3.71
N GLU A 362 -2.78 -27.32 -3.76
CA GLU A 362 -3.54 -27.34 -5.01
C GLU A 362 -4.75 -26.41 -4.93
N THR A 363 -4.65 -25.31 -5.67
CA THR A 363 -5.72 -24.31 -5.82
C THR A 363 -6.20 -24.34 -7.28
N PRO A 364 -7.52 -24.30 -7.57
CA PRO A 364 -8.06 -24.56 -8.91
C PRO A 364 -7.57 -23.68 -10.08
N CYS A 365 -6.93 -22.54 -9.81
CA CYS A 365 -6.53 -21.56 -10.84
C CYS A 365 -5.03 -21.50 -11.16
N CYS A 366 -4.14 -21.83 -10.20
CA CYS A 366 -2.70 -21.60 -10.33
C CYS A 366 -1.80 -22.62 -9.60
N GLY A 367 -2.29 -23.31 -8.56
CA GLY A 367 -1.42 -24.18 -7.74
C GLY A 367 -0.61 -23.37 -6.73
N TYR A 368 0.64 -23.79 -6.47
CA TYR A 368 1.59 -23.06 -5.62
C TYR A 368 2.43 -22.08 -6.46
N GLU A 369 2.47 -20.82 -6.05
CA GLU A 369 3.19 -19.71 -6.67
C GLU A 369 3.82 -18.79 -5.61
N GLU A 370 4.83 -18.02 -6.02
CA GLU A 370 5.35 -16.89 -5.25
C GLU A 370 4.74 -15.60 -5.84
N GLU A 371 3.55 -15.22 -5.37
CA GLU A 371 2.72 -14.23 -6.05
C GLU A 371 3.37 -12.86 -6.17
N GLU A 372 4.07 -12.37 -5.16
CA GLU A 372 4.72 -11.05 -5.21
C GLU A 372 5.78 -10.98 -6.32
N ASN A 373 6.49 -12.09 -6.56
CA ASN A 373 7.42 -12.22 -7.69
C ASN A 373 6.67 -12.29 -9.01
N ASN A 374 5.55 -13.01 -9.08
CA ASN A 374 4.74 -13.13 -10.31
C ASN A 374 4.01 -11.82 -10.66
N TRP A 375 3.40 -11.16 -9.67
CA TRP A 375 2.83 -9.82 -9.80
C TRP A 375 3.95 -8.84 -10.18
N GLY A 376 5.15 -9.05 -9.64
CA GLY A 376 6.39 -8.51 -10.18
C GLY A 376 6.61 -8.85 -11.65
N GLY A 377 6.55 -10.08 -12.12
CA GLY A 377 6.69 -10.36 -13.56
C GLY A 377 5.59 -9.75 -14.44
N SER A 378 4.48 -9.31 -13.85
CA SER A 378 3.29 -8.84 -14.57
C SER A 378 2.99 -7.35 -14.49
N SER A 379 3.72 -6.62 -13.65
CA SER A 379 3.51 -5.19 -13.42
C SER A 379 4.61 -4.34 -13.99
N ILE A 380 4.35 -3.04 -14.12
CA ILE A 380 5.32 -2.01 -14.49
C ILE A 380 5.27 -0.88 -13.46
N LEU A 381 6.38 -0.17 -13.27
CA LEU A 381 6.34 1.07 -12.52
C LEU A 381 5.57 2.11 -13.36
N MET A 382 4.41 2.57 -12.87
CA MET A 382 3.66 3.64 -13.52
C MET A 382 4.47 4.93 -13.47
N GLY A 383 4.96 5.29 -12.29
CA GLY A 383 5.87 6.40 -12.14
C GLY A 383 6.30 6.66 -10.70
N GLU A 384 7.21 7.62 -10.59
CA GLU A 384 7.80 8.09 -9.33
C GLU A 384 7.92 9.62 -9.32
N ARG A 385 7.64 10.22 -8.17
CA ARG A 385 7.76 11.67 -7.92
C ARG A 385 8.40 11.92 -6.57
N VAL A 386 9.35 12.84 -6.48
CA VAL A 386 10.07 13.11 -5.23
C VAL A 386 10.09 14.60 -4.93
N GLY A 387 9.50 15.00 -3.80
CA GLY A 387 9.55 16.37 -3.31
C GLY A 387 10.08 16.47 -1.88
N PRO A 388 10.06 17.68 -1.30
CA PRO A 388 10.64 17.92 0.02
C PRO A 388 9.84 17.28 1.18
N VAL A 389 8.57 16.95 0.96
CA VAL A 389 7.69 16.41 2.01
C VAL A 389 7.53 14.91 1.87
N ARG A 390 7.30 14.42 0.65
CA ARG A 390 7.04 13.01 0.36
C ARG A 390 7.63 12.56 -0.96
N ALA A 391 7.89 11.26 -1.05
CA ALA A 391 8.02 10.58 -2.33
C ALA A 391 6.74 9.81 -2.64
N ILE A 392 6.38 9.74 -3.92
CA ILE A 392 5.22 9.01 -4.45
C ILE A 392 5.76 7.97 -5.43
N ARG A 393 5.30 6.73 -5.29
CA ARG A 393 5.63 5.61 -6.17
C ARG A 393 4.36 4.89 -6.55
N GLU A 394 4.15 4.62 -7.83
CA GLU A 394 3.00 3.86 -8.31
C GLU A 394 3.40 2.64 -9.13
N THR A 395 2.90 1.48 -8.72
CA THR A 395 3.00 0.23 -9.47
C THR A 395 1.68 -0.06 -10.19
N TRP A 396 1.75 -0.42 -11.46
CA TRP A 396 0.61 -0.72 -12.31
C TRP A 396 0.64 -2.16 -12.82
N GLY A 397 -0.40 -2.91 -12.49
CA GLY A 397 -0.61 -4.30 -12.84
C GLY A 397 -0.25 -5.24 -11.70
N ALA A 398 -0.88 -6.39 -11.67
CA ALA A 398 -0.60 -7.56 -10.84
C ALA A 398 -1.12 -8.79 -11.62
N ASP A 399 -0.80 -10.03 -11.24
CA ASP A 399 -1.46 -11.18 -11.88
C ASP A 399 -2.97 -11.10 -11.67
N SER A 400 -3.75 -11.54 -12.66
CA SER A 400 -5.22 -11.45 -12.70
C SER A 400 -5.86 -10.04 -12.61
N GLY A 401 -5.13 -8.96 -12.29
CA GLY A 401 -5.59 -7.57 -12.41
C GLY A 401 -4.65 -6.65 -13.21
N THR A 402 -4.94 -6.42 -14.50
CA THR A 402 -4.01 -5.73 -15.41
C THR A 402 -3.95 -4.21 -15.20
N ASN A 403 -5.01 -3.64 -14.62
CA ASN A 403 -5.09 -2.22 -14.24
C ASN A 403 -5.21 -2.01 -12.73
N VAL A 404 -4.82 -3.00 -11.92
CA VAL A 404 -4.59 -2.79 -10.48
C VAL A 404 -3.51 -1.74 -10.31
N VAL A 405 -3.70 -0.81 -9.37
CA VAL A 405 -2.69 0.18 -9.02
C VAL A 405 -2.37 0.10 -7.54
N ARG A 406 -1.09 0.04 -7.20
CA ARG A 406 -0.59 0.26 -5.84
C ARG A 406 0.15 1.59 -5.81
N ARG A 407 -0.37 2.53 -5.03
CA ARG A 407 0.20 3.87 -4.81
C ARG A 407 0.78 3.95 -3.41
N GLU A 408 2.04 4.34 -3.33
CA GLU A 408 2.82 4.39 -2.10
C GLU A 408 3.28 5.81 -1.86
N PHE A 409 2.98 6.34 -0.68
CA PHE A 409 3.49 7.62 -0.19
C PHE A 409 4.45 7.36 0.94
N PHE A 410 5.62 7.98 0.87
CA PHE A 410 6.61 7.94 1.94
C PHE A 410 6.72 9.33 2.55
N TYR A 411 6.52 9.43 3.86
CA TYR A 411 6.68 10.64 4.67
C TYR A 411 7.78 10.41 5.70
N ALA A 412 8.09 11.41 6.52
CA ALA A 412 9.20 11.31 7.46
C ALA A 412 9.12 10.10 8.42
N GLU A 413 7.96 9.84 9.04
CA GLU A 413 7.73 8.73 9.98
C GLU A 413 6.61 7.79 9.54
N GLU A 414 6.01 8.02 8.37
CA GLU A 414 4.79 7.34 7.93
C GLU A 414 4.90 6.88 6.48
N MET A 415 4.43 5.68 6.20
CA MET A 415 4.13 5.20 4.85
C MET A 415 2.62 5.06 4.70
N ARG A 416 2.07 5.49 3.57
CA ARG A 416 0.69 5.16 3.18
C ARG A 416 0.71 4.34 1.91
N GLN A 417 -0.05 3.25 1.89
CA GLN A 417 -0.23 2.42 0.72
C GLN A 417 -1.70 2.40 0.33
N ARG A 418 -2.04 2.99 -0.82
CA ARG A 418 -3.37 2.91 -1.43
C ARG A 418 -3.39 1.85 -2.51
N ASN A 419 -4.36 0.95 -2.44
CA ASN A 419 -4.54 -0.12 -3.42
C ASN A 419 -5.89 0.09 -4.14
N PHE A 420 -5.82 0.22 -5.46
CA PHE A 420 -6.97 0.32 -6.37
C PHE A 420 -7.16 -1.04 -7.03
N LEU A 421 -7.97 -1.89 -6.39
CA LEU A 421 -8.08 -3.29 -6.75
C LEU A 421 -9.14 -3.50 -7.84
N ARG A 422 -8.66 -3.85 -9.04
CA ARG A 422 -9.42 -4.18 -10.25
C ARG A 422 -9.06 -5.57 -10.73
N VAL A 423 -9.73 -6.58 -10.21
CA VAL A 423 -9.44 -7.99 -10.46
C VAL A 423 -10.74 -8.73 -10.80
N HIS A 424 -10.62 -9.79 -11.60
CA HIS A 424 -11.74 -10.67 -11.88
C HIS A 424 -12.18 -11.44 -10.61
N VAL A 425 -13.28 -12.18 -10.75
CA VAL A 425 -13.89 -12.95 -9.66
C VAL A 425 -12.90 -13.95 -9.04
N ILE A 426 -12.63 -13.80 -7.74
CA ILE A 426 -11.86 -14.76 -6.94
C ILE A 426 -12.83 -15.62 -6.14
N THR A 427 -12.71 -16.95 -6.32
CA THR A 427 -13.57 -17.92 -5.66
C THR A 427 -13.59 -17.72 -4.15
N PRO A 428 -14.76 -17.88 -3.50
CA PRO A 428 -14.88 -17.59 -2.09
C PRO A 428 -14.06 -18.54 -1.23
N ILE A 429 -13.63 -18.05 -0.06
CA ILE A 429 -13.08 -18.72 1.14
C ILE A 429 -11.63 -18.30 1.45
N ASP A 430 -10.79 -18.07 0.43
CA ASP A 430 -9.34 -17.88 0.64
C ASP A 430 -8.76 -16.64 -0.09
N GLY A 431 -9.49 -16.03 -1.03
CA GLY A 431 -9.38 -14.57 -1.20
C GLY A 431 -8.03 -13.95 -1.60
N ILE A 432 -7.82 -12.67 -1.22
CA ILE A 432 -6.56 -11.90 -1.40
C ILE A 432 -5.97 -11.55 -0.05
N TYR A 433 -4.65 -11.65 0.08
CA TYR A 433 -3.90 -11.23 1.25
C TYR A 433 -2.95 -10.07 0.94
N THR A 434 -2.76 -9.21 1.92
CA THR A 434 -1.60 -8.31 2.03
C THR A 434 -1.04 -8.43 3.43
N GLN A 435 0.23 -8.77 3.57
CA GLN A 435 0.82 -9.12 4.85
C GLN A 435 2.26 -8.66 4.97
N TRP A 436 2.65 -8.29 6.19
CA TRP A 436 4.03 -8.11 6.60
C TRP A 436 4.51 -9.41 7.21
N ASP A 437 5.55 -10.02 6.63
CA ASP A 437 6.23 -11.20 7.17
C ASP A 437 7.58 -10.79 7.77
N TYR A 438 7.83 -11.22 9.01
CA TYR A 438 8.95 -10.72 9.82
C TYR A 438 10.10 -11.71 9.87
N ASN A 439 11.32 -11.17 9.87
CA ASN A 439 12.50 -11.97 10.15
C ASN A 439 12.39 -12.56 11.57
N ALA A 440 12.67 -13.86 11.70
CA ALA A 440 12.59 -14.55 12.98
C ALA A 440 13.46 -13.87 14.05
N GLY A 441 12.85 -13.54 15.20
CA GLY A 441 13.51 -12.83 16.30
C GLY A 441 13.78 -11.33 16.07
N ALA A 442 13.33 -10.74 14.97
CA ALA A 442 13.43 -9.30 14.74
C ALA A 442 12.36 -8.49 15.50
N VAL A 443 11.22 -9.13 15.76
CA VAL A 443 10.06 -8.60 16.50
C VAL A 443 9.73 -9.52 17.67
N GLU A 444 9.09 -8.98 18.70
CA GLU A 444 8.90 -9.65 19.99
C GLU A 444 7.45 -9.64 20.47
N THR A 445 6.63 -8.67 20.07
CA THR A 445 5.28 -8.53 20.60
C THR A 445 4.33 -7.93 19.58
N TYR A 446 3.16 -8.54 19.45
CA TYR A 446 2.02 -8.04 18.68
C TYR A 446 0.94 -7.48 19.61
N TYR A 447 0.32 -6.38 19.21
CA TYR A 447 -0.78 -5.71 19.92
C TYR A 447 -1.90 -5.35 18.94
N ASN A 448 -3.12 -5.42 19.45
CA ASN A 448 -4.31 -4.83 18.84
C ASN A 448 -5.31 -4.44 19.96
N PRO A 449 -6.48 -3.86 19.65
CA PRO A 449 -7.49 -3.51 20.66
C PRO A 449 -8.04 -4.69 21.49
N GLN A 450 -7.97 -5.92 20.98
CA GLN A 450 -8.49 -7.14 21.61
C GLN A 450 -7.46 -7.79 22.54
N VAL A 451 -6.17 -7.67 22.22
CA VAL A 451 -5.02 -8.09 23.04
C VAL A 451 -4.13 -6.89 23.40
N PRO A 452 -4.64 -5.90 24.16
CA PRO A 452 -3.90 -4.66 24.44
C PRO A 452 -2.70 -4.85 25.38
N ASP A 453 -2.64 -5.95 26.12
CA ASP A 453 -1.49 -6.33 26.95
C ASP A 453 -0.35 -6.97 26.11
N GLY A 454 -0.64 -7.27 24.83
CA GLY A 454 0.28 -7.88 23.87
C GLY A 454 0.37 -9.40 23.96
N VAL A 455 0.77 -10.02 22.86
CA VAL A 455 1.14 -11.44 22.77
C VAL A 455 2.57 -11.59 22.24
N PRO A 456 3.32 -12.58 22.73
CA PRO A 456 4.69 -12.80 22.26
C PRO A 456 4.71 -13.18 20.78
N ILE A 457 5.83 -12.92 20.11
CA ILE A 457 6.13 -13.51 18.80
C ILE A 457 7.23 -14.53 19.03
N ASP A 458 6.86 -15.79 19.14
CA ASP A 458 7.74 -16.90 19.52
C ASP A 458 7.63 -18.13 18.59
N GLY A 459 6.87 -18.01 17.50
CA GLY A 459 6.68 -19.02 16.47
C GLY A 459 5.61 -20.03 16.83
N VAL A 460 4.82 -19.74 17.87
CA VAL A 460 3.66 -20.49 18.30
C VAL A 460 2.41 -19.65 18.13
N ASN A 461 1.45 -20.19 17.41
CA ASN A 461 0.29 -19.43 17.01
C ASN A 461 -0.63 -19.09 18.21
N ASP A 462 -0.88 -17.81 18.43
CA ASP A 462 -1.66 -17.32 19.59
C ASP A 462 -3.18 -17.39 19.41
N ASP A 463 -3.66 -17.40 18.17
CA ASP A 463 -5.09 -17.55 17.90
C ASP A 463 -5.55 -18.99 18.10
N ALA A 464 -6.83 -19.15 18.48
CA ALA A 464 -7.38 -20.48 18.74
C ALA A 464 -8.07 -21.07 17.50
N LEU A 465 -8.31 -20.28 16.48
CA LEU A 465 -9.12 -20.60 15.31
C LEU A 465 -8.58 -19.80 14.14
N GLY A 466 -8.76 -20.33 12.94
CA GLY A 466 -8.46 -19.56 11.75
C GLY A 466 -7.49 -20.23 10.85
N ASN A 467 -6.49 -20.91 11.41
CA ASN A 467 -5.42 -21.60 10.72
C ASN A 467 -5.88 -22.98 10.23
N SER A 468 -6.70 -22.99 9.18
CA SER A 468 -7.49 -24.14 8.77
C SER A 468 -6.93 -24.80 7.51
N ARG A 469 -6.62 -26.09 7.56
CA ARG A 469 -6.36 -26.89 6.37
C ARG A 469 -7.67 -27.35 5.76
N MET A 470 -7.87 -27.04 4.48
CA MET A 470 -9.10 -27.32 3.76
C MET A 470 -8.87 -28.21 2.53
N TYR A 471 -9.62 -29.32 2.46
CA TYR A 471 -9.77 -30.12 1.25
C TYR A 471 -11.23 -30.06 0.77
N VAL A 472 -11.44 -29.74 -0.49
CA VAL A 472 -12.75 -29.81 -1.16
C VAL A 472 -12.59 -30.49 -2.51
N GLY A 473 -13.06 -31.71 -2.62
CA GLY A 473 -13.05 -32.50 -3.85
C GLY A 473 -14.35 -33.26 -4.09
N GLN A 474 -14.46 -33.92 -5.24
CA GLN A 474 -15.63 -34.76 -5.55
C GLN A 474 -15.80 -35.94 -4.59
N ASP A 475 -14.70 -36.37 -3.97
CA ASP A 475 -14.63 -37.46 -3.00
C ASP A 475 -14.96 -37.04 -1.56
N GLY A 476 -14.95 -35.74 -1.25
CA GLY A 476 -15.38 -35.25 0.04
C GLY A 476 -14.86 -33.86 0.42
N ILE A 477 -15.17 -33.47 1.65
CA ILE A 477 -14.71 -32.25 2.30
C ILE A 477 -13.96 -32.61 3.59
N LEU A 478 -12.80 -32.01 3.80
CA LEU A 478 -12.05 -32.02 5.04
C LEU A 478 -11.80 -30.56 5.46
N VAL A 479 -12.07 -30.24 6.71
CA VAL A 479 -11.58 -29.02 7.36
C VAL A 479 -10.93 -29.44 8.66
N GLN A 480 -9.70 -29.00 8.87
CA GLN A 480 -8.92 -29.28 10.06
C GLN A 480 -8.24 -28.00 10.50
N ASP A 481 -8.62 -27.46 11.66
CA ASP A 481 -7.87 -26.39 12.30
C ASP A 481 -6.55 -26.96 12.84
N GLU A 482 -5.44 -26.39 12.40
CA GLU A 482 -4.10 -26.66 12.92
C GLU A 482 -3.90 -25.86 14.23
N GLY A 483 -3.04 -26.33 15.15
CA GLY A 483 -2.73 -25.63 16.42
C GLY A 483 -3.66 -25.87 17.63
N LEU A 484 -4.84 -26.47 17.47
CA LEU A 484 -5.78 -26.71 18.59
C LEU A 484 -5.28 -27.65 19.71
N GLU A 485 -4.28 -28.49 19.41
CA GLU A 485 -3.75 -29.51 20.33
C GLU A 485 -3.03 -28.89 21.54
N GLU A 486 -2.43 -27.71 21.37
CA GLU A 486 -1.72 -26.98 22.43
C GLU A 486 -2.68 -26.43 23.50
N PHE A 487 -3.90 -26.08 23.10
CA PHE A 487 -4.98 -25.65 24.00
C PHE A 487 -5.74 -26.83 24.64
N GLY A 488 -5.28 -28.07 24.43
CA GLY A 488 -5.92 -29.26 24.98
C GLY A 488 -7.29 -29.58 24.37
N VAL A 489 -7.57 -29.03 23.18
CA VAL A 489 -8.75 -29.33 22.37
C VAL A 489 -8.34 -30.39 21.35
N GLU A 490 -9.05 -31.52 21.25
CA GLU A 490 -8.83 -32.44 20.12
C GLU A 490 -9.10 -31.66 18.83
N SER A 491 -8.12 -31.62 17.91
CA SER A 491 -8.24 -30.93 16.63
C SER A 491 -9.58 -31.30 15.97
N GLY A 492 -10.42 -30.29 15.78
CA GLY A 492 -11.78 -30.49 15.30
C GLY A 492 -11.77 -30.84 13.83
N GLU A 493 -11.67 -32.13 13.49
CA GLU A 493 -11.76 -32.56 12.10
C GLU A 493 -13.22 -32.60 11.65
N ILE A 494 -13.59 -31.77 10.68
CA ILE A 494 -14.85 -31.92 9.94
C ILE A 494 -14.55 -32.72 8.67
N ARG A 495 -15.01 -33.97 8.64
CA ARG A 495 -14.89 -34.85 7.47
C ARG A 495 -16.25 -35.26 6.92
N VAL A 496 -16.48 -35.00 5.63
CA VAL A 496 -17.65 -35.44 4.88
C VAL A 496 -17.21 -36.23 3.65
N GLY A 497 -17.68 -37.46 3.49
CA GLY A 497 -17.28 -38.33 2.37
C GLY A 497 -16.02 -39.13 2.67
N SER A 498 -15.19 -39.36 1.64
CA SER A 498 -13.90 -40.03 1.75
C SER A 498 -12.82 -39.19 1.07
N PRO A 499 -12.64 -37.91 1.50
CA PRO A 499 -11.62 -37.06 0.94
C PRO A 499 -10.25 -37.69 1.17
N ARG A 500 -9.34 -37.50 0.23
CA ARG A 500 -7.92 -37.80 0.45
C ARG A 500 -7.46 -37.09 1.72
N GLY A 501 -6.63 -37.78 2.49
CA GLY A 501 -6.13 -37.25 3.76
C GLY A 501 -5.37 -35.94 3.56
N PRO A 502 -5.04 -35.22 4.64
CA PRO A 502 -4.39 -33.91 4.56
C PRO A 502 -3.12 -33.94 3.68
N THR A 503 -2.33 -35.01 3.73
CA THR A 503 -1.10 -35.19 2.93
C THR A 503 -1.32 -35.78 1.53
N GLY A 504 -2.56 -35.96 1.08
CA GLY A 504 -2.89 -36.54 -0.21
C GLY A 504 -3.39 -35.49 -1.19
N GLY A 505 -2.64 -35.25 -2.27
CA GLY A 505 -3.07 -34.34 -3.34
C GLY A 505 -4.38 -34.75 -4.02
N CYS A 506 -4.96 -33.83 -4.77
CA CYS A 506 -6.20 -33.89 -5.51
C CYS A 506 -6.27 -35.14 -6.39
N ALA A 507 -7.50 -35.60 -6.62
CA ALA A 507 -7.74 -36.67 -7.56
C ALA A 507 -7.28 -36.26 -8.97
N PRO A 508 -6.52 -37.10 -9.71
CA PRO A 508 -6.05 -36.77 -11.06
C PRO A 508 -7.17 -36.39 -12.05
N ASP A 509 -8.41 -36.82 -11.75
CA ASP A 509 -9.56 -36.74 -12.65
C ASP A 509 -10.63 -35.72 -12.18
N GLY A 510 -10.38 -34.98 -11.09
CA GLY A 510 -11.35 -34.04 -10.52
C GLY A 510 -10.66 -32.87 -9.84
N GLY A 511 -10.92 -31.66 -10.36
CA GLY A 511 -10.48 -30.42 -9.70
C GLY A 511 -10.91 -30.41 -8.24
N CYS A 512 -9.96 -30.06 -7.37
CA CYS A 512 -10.16 -29.98 -5.94
C CYS A 512 -9.43 -28.74 -5.40
N VAL A 513 -9.81 -28.31 -4.20
CA VAL A 513 -9.04 -27.38 -3.38
C VAL A 513 -8.36 -28.24 -2.32
N ASN A 514 -7.04 -28.13 -2.17
CA ASN A 514 -6.29 -28.72 -1.07
C ASN A 514 -5.24 -27.72 -0.62
N ASN A 515 -5.65 -26.82 0.27
CA ASN A 515 -4.85 -25.67 0.65
C ASN A 515 -5.04 -25.32 2.12
N ASP A 516 -4.18 -24.44 2.61
CA ASP A 516 -4.40 -23.78 3.89
C ASP A 516 -5.28 -22.55 3.65
N VAL A 517 -6.14 -22.24 4.61
CA VAL A 517 -7.07 -21.13 4.55
C VAL A 517 -7.05 -20.48 5.91
N ASP A 518 -6.67 -19.21 5.94
CA ASP A 518 -6.66 -18.44 7.16
C ASP A 518 -7.98 -17.65 7.28
N THR A 519 -8.64 -17.75 8.43
CA THR A 519 -9.83 -16.95 8.75
C THR A 519 -9.64 -16.31 10.11
N THR A 520 -10.27 -15.16 10.35
CA THR A 520 -10.01 -14.44 11.60
C THR A 520 -10.58 -15.15 12.84
N ASP A 521 -9.81 -15.29 13.92
CA ASP A 521 -10.37 -15.52 15.26
C ASP A 521 -10.94 -14.20 15.79
N PRO A 522 -12.27 -14.05 15.87
CA PRO A 522 -12.90 -12.80 16.27
C PRO A 522 -12.65 -12.42 17.74
N ARG A 523 -12.10 -13.32 18.55
CA ARG A 523 -11.72 -13.04 19.95
C ARG A 523 -10.31 -12.49 20.06
N PHE A 524 -9.45 -12.82 19.10
CA PHE A 524 -8.04 -12.43 19.09
C PHE A 524 -7.81 -11.21 18.19
N SER A 525 -8.33 -11.22 16.96
CA SER A 525 -8.16 -10.13 16.01
C SER A 525 -9.44 -9.37 15.69
N GLY A 526 -10.58 -9.67 16.33
CA GLY A 526 -11.84 -9.01 15.98
C GLY A 526 -12.41 -9.44 14.63
N VAL A 527 -13.46 -8.76 14.17
CA VAL A 527 -14.29 -9.24 13.04
C VAL A 527 -14.02 -8.54 11.72
N ASN A 528 -13.27 -7.45 11.73
CA ASN A 528 -13.05 -6.62 10.54
C ASN A 528 -11.79 -5.75 10.69
N GLN A 529 -10.92 -5.82 9.69
CA GLN A 529 -9.62 -5.16 9.72
C GLN A 529 -9.69 -3.64 9.58
N MET A 530 -10.74 -3.12 8.94
CA MET A 530 -10.93 -1.68 8.77
C MET A 530 -11.32 -0.97 10.08
N LEU A 531 -11.68 -1.72 11.12
CA LEU A 531 -12.19 -1.18 12.38
C LEU A 531 -11.15 -1.11 13.50
N GLN A 532 -9.91 -1.53 13.25
CA GLN A 532 -8.89 -1.65 14.28
C GLN A 532 -7.51 -1.24 13.77
N TRP A 533 -6.63 -1.04 14.73
CA TRP A 533 -5.21 -0.89 14.48
C TRP A 533 -4.49 -2.17 14.85
N GLU A 534 -3.31 -2.34 14.27
CA GLU A 534 -2.36 -3.39 14.63
C GLU A 534 -1.01 -2.75 14.95
N GLN A 535 -0.29 -3.33 15.90
CA GLN A 535 1.06 -2.90 16.21
C GLN A 535 1.94 -4.12 16.40
N ILE A 536 3.13 -4.07 15.83
CA ILE A 536 4.19 -5.02 16.07
C ILE A 536 5.45 -4.28 16.51
N THR A 537 6.12 -4.80 17.54
CA THR A 537 7.31 -4.15 18.11
C THR A 537 8.40 -5.16 18.41
N GLY A 538 9.65 -4.71 18.25
CA GLY A 538 10.85 -5.41 18.66
C GLY A 538 11.91 -4.43 19.17
N PRO A 539 13.13 -4.90 19.44
CA PRO A 539 14.20 -4.07 19.98
C PRO A 539 14.70 -3.02 18.98
N ASN A 540 14.50 -3.25 17.69
CA ASN A 540 15.08 -2.42 16.62
C ASN A 540 14.04 -1.56 15.88
N GLY A 541 12.74 -1.76 16.09
CA GLY A 541 11.69 -0.97 15.43
C GLY A 541 10.28 -1.37 15.86
N THR A 542 9.33 -0.53 15.49
CA THR A 542 7.90 -0.74 15.72
C THR A 542 7.11 -0.26 14.50
N LEU A 543 6.16 -1.07 14.04
CA LEU A 543 5.16 -0.68 13.05
C LEU A 543 3.82 -0.54 13.76
N VAL A 544 3.15 0.58 13.59
CA VAL A 544 1.73 0.74 13.94
C VAL A 544 0.97 0.93 12.63
N SER A 545 0.04 0.04 12.32
CA SER A 545 -0.69 0.08 11.06
C SER A 545 -2.20 0.09 11.26
N ARG A 546 -2.90 0.65 10.27
CA ARG A 546 -4.36 0.63 10.19
C ARG A 546 -4.81 0.67 8.75
N PHE A 547 -5.79 -0.17 8.43
CA PHE A 547 -6.49 -0.11 7.15
C PHE A 547 -7.75 0.75 7.27
N HIS A 548 -8.07 1.45 6.18
CA HIS A 548 -9.38 2.06 6.00
C HIS A 548 -9.81 1.98 4.54
N ALA A 549 -11.11 2.11 4.32
CA ALA A 549 -11.70 2.13 2.99
C ALA A 549 -12.04 3.59 2.63
N GLU A 550 -11.44 4.12 1.56
CA GLU A 550 -11.61 5.53 1.16
C GLU A 550 -12.88 5.72 0.33
N ASP A 551 -12.88 5.15 -0.87
CA ASP A 551 -13.95 5.31 -1.85
C ASP A 551 -14.36 3.93 -2.34
N VAL A 552 -15.23 3.29 -1.58
CA VAL A 552 -15.83 2.05 -2.04
C VAL A 552 -17.01 2.36 -2.92
N THR A 553 -16.88 2.03 -4.20
CA THR A 553 -17.99 2.07 -5.13
C THR A 553 -19.21 1.33 -4.54
N PRO A 554 -20.46 1.66 -4.90
CA PRO A 554 -21.63 1.00 -4.34
C PRO A 554 -21.56 -0.54 -4.46
N ALA A 555 -20.96 -1.05 -5.54
CA ALA A 555 -20.74 -2.48 -5.74
C ALA A 555 -19.52 -3.02 -4.97
N GLY A 556 -18.50 -2.21 -4.72
CA GLY A 556 -17.35 -2.58 -3.89
C GLY A 556 -17.64 -2.56 -2.38
N SER A 557 -18.63 -1.80 -1.92
CA SER A 557 -18.94 -1.60 -0.48
C SER A 557 -19.07 -2.87 0.37
N PRO A 558 -19.57 -4.02 -0.15
CA PRO A 558 -19.59 -5.26 0.61
C PRO A 558 -18.19 -5.81 0.95
N TYR A 559 -17.15 -5.48 0.18
CA TYR A 559 -15.79 -6.01 0.40
C TYR A 559 -15.12 -5.42 1.62
N ALA A 560 -15.40 -4.16 1.96
CA ALA A 560 -14.95 -3.56 3.22
C ALA A 560 -15.49 -4.32 4.44
N VAL A 561 -16.65 -5.01 4.31
CA VAL A 561 -17.25 -5.80 5.40
C VAL A 561 -16.58 -7.17 5.55
N VAL A 562 -16.00 -7.71 4.48
CA VAL A 562 -15.34 -9.04 4.45
C VAL A 562 -13.81 -8.94 4.44
N ALA A 563 -13.28 -7.74 4.67
CA ALA A 563 -11.88 -7.51 5.00
C ALA A 563 -11.60 -7.98 6.43
N MET A 564 -11.00 -9.15 6.53
CA MET A 564 -10.65 -9.80 7.78
C MET A 564 -9.21 -9.45 8.19
N PRO A 565 -8.97 -9.32 9.49
CA PRO A 565 -7.62 -9.25 10.05
C PRO A 565 -6.88 -10.55 9.77
N TYR A 566 -5.64 -10.45 9.35
CA TYR A 566 -4.74 -11.58 9.20
C TYR A 566 -3.63 -11.49 10.24
N TYR A 567 -3.41 -12.58 10.98
CA TYR A 567 -2.30 -12.74 11.91
C TYR A 567 -1.87 -14.20 11.90
N ARG A 568 -0.56 -14.45 11.95
CA ARG A 568 0.00 -15.78 12.08
C ARG A 568 1.38 -15.73 12.72
N ASP A 569 1.61 -16.56 13.74
CA ASP A 569 2.94 -16.77 14.33
C ASP A 569 3.24 -18.27 14.41
N ASP A 570 3.47 -18.91 13.27
CA ASP A 570 3.55 -20.36 13.15
C ASP A 570 4.84 -20.77 12.43
N ALA A 571 5.85 -21.14 13.22
CA ALA A 571 7.12 -21.63 12.71
C ALA A 571 7.03 -23.02 12.05
N THR A 572 5.88 -23.69 12.16
CA THR A 572 5.61 -24.98 11.52
C THR A 572 4.92 -24.84 10.17
N PHE A 573 4.32 -23.69 9.91
CA PHE A 573 3.73 -23.35 8.63
C PHE A 573 4.79 -22.84 7.65
N ASP A 574 5.15 -23.69 6.69
CA ASP A 574 6.02 -23.29 5.58
C ASP A 574 5.15 -22.76 4.44
N ASP A 575 5.18 -21.45 4.20
CA ASP A 575 4.47 -20.84 3.08
C ASP A 575 5.27 -20.92 1.77
N GLY A 576 6.51 -21.40 1.83
CA GLY A 576 7.45 -21.61 0.72
C GLY A 576 8.05 -20.36 0.09
N THR A 577 7.62 -19.18 0.52
CA THR A 577 7.93 -17.89 -0.13
C THR A 577 8.75 -17.00 0.79
N GLY A 578 9.61 -16.17 0.22
CA GLY A 578 10.45 -15.27 1.01
C GLY A 578 11.91 -15.65 1.05
N SER A 579 12.71 -14.74 1.61
CA SER A 579 14.17 -14.73 1.57
C SER A 579 14.85 -15.24 2.84
N ASN A 580 14.18 -15.18 3.98
CA ASN A 580 14.68 -15.55 5.30
C ASN A 580 13.57 -16.21 6.14
N PRO A 581 13.88 -17.28 6.90
CA PRO A 581 15.20 -17.86 7.12
C PRO A 581 15.59 -18.97 6.12
N GLY A 582 14.68 -19.39 5.24
CA GLY A 582 14.89 -20.49 4.31
C GLY A 582 15.28 -20.12 2.89
N PRO A 583 15.83 -21.04 2.07
CA PRO A 583 15.92 -20.79 0.65
C PRO A 583 14.51 -20.81 0.05
N HIS A 584 14.20 -19.76 -0.70
CA HIS A 584 13.14 -19.68 -1.71
C HIS A 584 12.83 -21.05 -2.33
N LEU A 585 11.67 -21.63 -2.00
CA LEU A 585 11.21 -22.86 -2.63
C LEU A 585 10.61 -22.48 -3.99
N HIS A 586 11.49 -22.32 -4.98
CA HIS A 586 11.25 -22.18 -6.42
C HIS A 586 10.04 -21.32 -6.88
N ARG A 587 10.34 -20.28 -7.68
CA ARG A 587 9.41 -19.28 -8.23
C ARG A 587 8.10 -19.74 -8.90
N ARG A 588 7.91 -21.04 -9.21
CA ARG A 588 6.77 -21.55 -10.01
C ARG A 588 6.35 -23.01 -9.82
N GLY A 589 6.87 -23.70 -8.81
CA GLY A 589 6.50 -25.10 -8.69
C GLY A 589 7.20 -25.87 -7.60
N LEU A 590 6.51 -26.92 -7.21
CA LEU A 590 6.89 -27.81 -6.14
C LEU A 590 7.83 -28.86 -6.67
N ASP A 591 9.06 -28.82 -6.17
CA ASP A 591 9.89 -30.00 -6.05
C ASP A 591 9.72 -30.66 -4.66
N GLU A 592 8.65 -30.35 -3.92
CA GLU A 592 8.20 -31.23 -2.85
C GLU A 592 7.75 -32.56 -3.46
N GLY A 593 8.56 -33.60 -3.24
CA GLY A 593 8.41 -34.91 -3.88
C GLY A 593 9.38 -35.18 -5.04
N SER A 594 10.26 -34.24 -5.42
CA SER A 594 11.38 -34.50 -6.34
C SER A 594 12.38 -35.53 -5.79
N GLY A 595 12.36 -35.72 -4.46
CA GLY A 595 13.32 -36.53 -3.72
C GLY A 595 14.69 -35.86 -3.59
N ASP A 596 14.81 -34.56 -3.87
CA ASP A 596 16.04 -33.80 -3.65
C ASP A 596 16.19 -33.44 -2.16
N PRO A 597 17.13 -34.05 -1.42
CA PRO A 597 17.26 -33.86 0.03
C PRO A 597 17.68 -32.43 0.42
N ARG A 598 18.11 -31.59 -0.53
CA ARG A 598 18.65 -30.25 -0.27
C ARG A 598 17.61 -29.25 0.25
N TRP A 599 16.31 -29.55 0.12
CA TRP A 599 15.21 -28.67 0.54
C TRP A 599 14.71 -28.97 1.95
N GLU A 600 14.89 -30.21 2.40
CA GLU A 600 14.56 -30.68 3.75
C GLU A 600 15.78 -30.65 4.68
N THR A 601 16.97 -30.37 4.15
CA THR A 601 18.22 -30.37 4.91
C THR A 601 19.07 -29.13 4.69
N TRP A 602 19.93 -28.83 5.65
CA TRP A 602 20.90 -27.74 5.59
C TRP A 602 22.30 -28.24 5.93
N THR A 603 23.31 -27.49 5.46
CA THR A 603 24.72 -27.85 5.67
C THR A 603 25.24 -27.26 6.99
N PHE A 604 25.41 -28.11 8.00
CA PHE A 604 26.08 -27.75 9.25
C PHE A 604 27.61 -27.85 9.09
N THR A 605 28.34 -26.85 9.58
CA THR A 605 29.81 -26.85 9.59
C THR A 605 30.32 -26.96 11.03
N HIS A 606 31.08 -28.01 11.32
CA HIS A 606 31.72 -28.23 12.63
C HIS A 606 32.91 -27.27 12.83
N GLU A 607 33.33 -27.07 14.08
CA GLU A 607 34.49 -26.20 14.41
C GLU A 607 35.80 -26.61 13.72
N ASP A 608 35.94 -27.89 13.34
CA ASP A 608 37.11 -28.41 12.62
C ASP A 608 37.05 -28.20 11.10
N GLY A 609 36.00 -27.54 10.60
CA GLY A 609 35.76 -27.24 9.19
C GLY A 609 35.13 -28.40 8.40
N THR A 610 34.78 -29.52 9.04
CA THR A 610 34.01 -30.58 8.38
C THR A 610 32.53 -30.22 8.29
N THR A 611 31.82 -30.74 7.27
CA THR A 611 30.40 -30.44 7.04
C THR A 611 29.53 -31.69 7.08
N GLU A 612 28.28 -31.53 7.51
CA GLU A 612 27.24 -32.57 7.48
C GLU A 612 25.88 -32.00 7.08
N GLN A 613 25.03 -32.81 6.45
CA GLN A 613 23.64 -32.42 6.17
C GLN A 613 22.76 -32.77 7.36
N ARG A 614 21.94 -31.83 7.82
CA ARG A 614 20.97 -32.02 8.91
C ARG A 614 19.56 -31.64 8.45
N PRO A 615 18.49 -32.28 8.95
CA PRO A 615 17.13 -31.79 8.74
C PRO A 615 17.00 -30.33 9.14
N ARG A 616 16.17 -29.59 8.43
CA ARG A 616 15.78 -28.23 8.83
C ARG A 616 14.93 -28.31 10.09
N GLU A 617 14.94 -27.22 10.85
CA GLU A 617 14.32 -27.09 12.16
C GLU A 617 13.21 -26.03 12.12
N HIS A 618 12.23 -26.12 13.01
CA HIS A 618 11.30 -25.01 13.25
C HIS A 618 11.98 -24.00 14.16
N TRP A 619 11.74 -22.71 13.89
CA TRP A 619 12.13 -21.68 14.84
C TRP A 619 11.30 -21.82 16.11
N ALA A 620 11.93 -21.60 17.26
CA ALA A 620 11.37 -21.78 18.60
C ALA A 620 12.09 -20.83 19.58
N GLY A 621 12.26 -19.55 19.19
CA GLY A 621 12.91 -18.53 19.99
C GLY A 621 14.44 -18.58 20.04
N GLN A 622 15.10 -19.29 19.12
CA GLN A 622 16.57 -19.24 19.00
C GLN A 622 17.00 -17.81 18.61
N VAL A 623 18.21 -17.42 19.03
CA VAL A 623 18.80 -16.09 18.77
C VAL A 623 20.04 -16.15 17.87
N GLU A 624 20.51 -17.34 17.54
CA GLU A 624 21.68 -17.58 16.69
C GLU A 624 21.23 -18.29 15.41
N ASP A 625 21.86 -17.93 14.28
CA ASP A 625 21.61 -18.50 12.95
C ASP A 625 20.14 -18.45 12.51
N VAL A 626 19.35 -17.52 13.08
CA VAL A 626 17.90 -17.40 12.84
C VAL A 626 17.55 -17.17 11.39
N ASN A 627 18.36 -16.41 10.64
CA ASN A 627 18.15 -16.12 9.21
C ASN A 627 19.00 -17.03 8.32
N THR A 628 19.02 -18.33 8.60
CA THR A 628 19.81 -19.30 7.81
C THR A 628 18.97 -20.51 7.45
N ALA A 629 19.39 -21.21 6.39
CA ALA A 629 18.73 -22.42 5.88
C ALA A 629 18.51 -23.53 6.92
N ARG A 630 19.10 -23.41 8.12
CA ARG A 630 18.75 -24.21 9.29
C ARG A 630 17.26 -24.25 9.56
N PHE A 631 16.54 -23.14 9.42
CA PHE A 631 15.11 -23.05 9.74
C PHE A 631 14.23 -23.12 8.50
N TYR A 632 13.02 -23.67 8.63
CA TYR A 632 11.97 -23.59 7.59
C TYR A 632 11.47 -22.16 7.40
N GLN A 633 10.88 -21.87 6.24
CA GLN A 633 10.30 -20.56 5.92
C GLN A 633 8.95 -20.40 6.63
N GLY A 634 9.01 -20.21 7.95
CA GLY A 634 7.83 -20.02 8.81
C GLY A 634 7.19 -18.65 8.62
N SER A 635 5.87 -18.54 8.81
CA SER A 635 5.20 -17.25 9.01
C SER A 635 5.36 -16.81 10.46
N ILE A 636 6.40 -16.02 10.76
CA ILE A 636 6.75 -15.61 12.13
C ILE A 636 6.27 -14.17 12.35
N GLY A 637 5.29 -13.99 13.25
CA GLY A 637 4.72 -12.67 13.54
C GLY A 637 4.08 -11.97 12.35
N THR A 638 3.58 -12.72 11.37
CA THR A 638 2.96 -12.19 10.16
C THR A 638 1.64 -11.50 10.49
N HIS A 639 1.38 -10.32 9.94
CA HIS A 639 0.09 -9.66 10.11
C HIS A 639 -0.32 -8.81 8.89
N GLY A 640 -1.63 -8.53 8.79
CA GLY A 640 -2.18 -7.66 7.77
C GLY A 640 -3.66 -7.88 7.51
N LEU A 641 -4.02 -8.04 6.23
CA LEU A 641 -5.41 -8.07 5.77
C LEU A 641 -5.66 -9.26 4.86
N HIS A 642 -6.82 -9.89 5.04
CA HIS A 642 -7.37 -10.93 4.20
C HIS A 642 -8.76 -10.57 3.66
N LEU A 643 -8.91 -10.46 2.34
CA LEU A 643 -10.20 -10.30 1.66
C LEU A 643 -10.75 -11.67 1.28
N LEU A 644 -11.68 -12.23 2.08
CA LEU A 644 -12.20 -13.61 1.90
C LEU A 644 -12.68 -14.00 0.50
N PHE A 645 -13.23 -13.06 -0.26
CA PHE A 645 -13.73 -13.30 -1.61
C PHE A 645 -13.83 -12.01 -2.41
N ILE A 646 -13.78 -12.15 -3.74
CA ILE A 646 -14.06 -11.06 -4.67
C ILE A 646 -15.09 -11.59 -5.67
N ALA A 647 -16.31 -11.08 -5.62
CA ALA A 647 -17.38 -11.51 -6.51
C ALA A 647 -17.26 -10.88 -7.91
N ASP A 648 -16.68 -9.67 -7.98
CA ASP A 648 -16.18 -8.91 -9.13
C ASP A 648 -15.65 -7.56 -8.60
N SER A 649 -14.53 -7.05 -9.11
CA SER A 649 -14.09 -5.67 -8.84
C SER A 649 -13.72 -4.89 -10.12
N ASP A 650 -14.23 -5.36 -11.27
CA ASP A 650 -14.00 -4.76 -12.57
C ASP A 650 -14.97 -3.62 -12.94
N ASN A 651 -14.74 -3.00 -14.10
CA ASN A 651 -15.53 -1.87 -14.59
C ASN A 651 -16.66 -2.27 -15.55
N ALA A 652 -17.00 -3.55 -15.66
CA ALA A 652 -18.10 -4.10 -16.46
C ALA A 652 -18.12 -3.57 -17.91
N HIS A 653 -16.95 -3.53 -18.55
CA HIS A 653 -16.73 -2.95 -19.90
C HIS A 653 -17.01 -1.44 -20.02
N THR A 654 -16.93 -0.72 -18.90
CA THR A 654 -16.98 0.74 -18.84
C THR A 654 -15.60 1.28 -18.46
N THR A 655 -15.38 2.57 -18.68
CA THR A 655 -14.13 3.24 -18.27
C THR A 655 -14.18 3.77 -16.85
N LEU A 656 -15.35 3.71 -16.18
CA LEU A 656 -15.53 4.29 -14.85
C LEU A 656 -15.37 3.21 -13.77
N PRO A 657 -14.76 3.53 -12.62
CA PRO A 657 -14.69 2.63 -11.47
C PRO A 657 -16.10 2.30 -10.97
N LEU A 658 -16.61 1.10 -11.27
CA LEU A 658 -17.97 0.69 -10.89
C LEU A 658 -18.01 -0.26 -9.69
N SER A 659 -17.08 -1.21 -9.65
CA SER A 659 -16.96 -2.19 -8.56
C SER A 659 -15.57 -2.24 -7.91
N GLU A 660 -14.72 -1.26 -8.24
CA GLU A 660 -13.40 -1.08 -7.65
C GLU A 660 -13.46 -1.03 -6.12
N ILE A 661 -12.45 -1.67 -5.50
CA ILE A 661 -12.18 -1.62 -4.07
C ILE A 661 -10.96 -0.72 -3.88
N VAL A 662 -11.16 0.39 -3.18
CA VAL A 662 -10.07 1.30 -2.79
C VAL A 662 -9.86 1.19 -1.28
N ALA A 663 -8.65 0.78 -0.91
CA ALA A 663 -8.24 0.69 0.50
C ALA A 663 -6.89 1.38 0.69
N GLU A 664 -6.74 2.06 1.83
CA GLU A 664 -5.48 2.63 2.28
C GLU A 664 -5.01 1.90 3.53
N GLN A 665 -3.73 1.53 3.57
CA GLN A 665 -3.01 1.14 4.77
C GLN A 665 -2.12 2.31 5.20
N ARG A 666 -2.38 2.86 6.38
CA ARG A 666 -1.50 3.83 7.03
C ARG A 666 -0.56 3.09 7.96
N MET A 667 0.73 3.40 7.89
CA MET A 667 1.78 2.72 8.64
C MET A 667 2.73 3.74 9.26
N VAL A 668 2.73 3.85 10.58
CA VAL A 668 3.64 4.71 11.34
C VAL A 668 4.81 3.89 11.85
N VAL A 669 6.02 4.39 11.61
CA VAL A 669 7.28 3.75 12.00
C VAL A 669 7.89 4.45 13.20
N LEU A 670 8.12 3.70 14.27
CA LEU A 670 8.67 4.21 15.53
C LEU A 670 9.93 3.42 15.92
N PRO A 671 10.80 3.97 16.81
CA PRO A 671 11.87 3.20 17.42
C PRO A 671 11.37 1.89 18.06
N GLY A 672 12.30 0.98 18.31
CA GLY A 672 12.02 -0.25 19.05
C GLY A 672 11.66 -0.02 20.52
N GLY A 673 10.94 -0.97 21.12
CA GLY A 673 10.69 -1.01 22.56
C GLY A 673 9.74 0.06 23.11
N VAL A 674 8.84 0.60 22.29
CA VAL A 674 7.91 1.68 22.69
C VAL A 674 6.69 1.20 23.48
N GLY A 675 6.52 -0.11 23.68
CA GLY A 675 5.32 -0.69 24.32
C GLY A 675 4.05 -0.43 23.49
N ASN A 676 2.86 -0.71 24.02
CA ASN A 676 1.61 -0.46 23.30
C ASN A 676 1.35 1.05 23.14
N VAL A 677 1.35 1.52 21.90
CA VAL A 677 1.07 2.90 21.48
C VAL A 677 0.03 2.98 20.35
N GLY A 678 -0.67 1.88 20.09
CA GLY A 678 -1.57 1.73 18.95
C GLY A 678 -2.65 2.82 18.88
N ASP A 679 -3.32 3.10 20.00
CA ASP A 679 -4.34 4.16 20.06
C ASP A 679 -3.78 5.55 19.75
N ALA A 680 -2.52 5.83 20.13
CA ALA A 680 -1.92 7.15 19.91
C ALA A 680 -1.54 7.38 18.44
N TYR A 681 -1.02 6.34 17.76
CA TYR A 681 -0.49 6.47 16.40
C TYR A 681 -1.45 5.99 15.31
N ALA A 682 -2.45 5.17 15.65
CA ALA A 682 -3.44 4.64 14.72
C ALA A 682 -4.89 4.94 15.14
N GLY A 683 -5.07 6.12 15.77
CA GLY A 683 -6.38 6.75 15.96
C GLY A 683 -7.25 6.72 14.69
N SER A 684 -8.56 6.81 14.87
CA SER A 684 -9.54 6.64 13.80
C SER A 684 -9.38 7.65 12.66
N PRO A 685 -9.85 7.35 11.43
CA PRO A 685 -9.87 8.32 10.33
C PRO A 685 -10.60 9.63 10.69
N GLU A 686 -11.60 9.53 11.56
CA GLU A 686 -12.35 10.66 12.14
C GLU A 686 -11.52 11.51 13.12
N GLU A 687 -10.33 11.04 13.50
CA GLU A 687 -9.34 11.71 14.35
C GLU A 687 -8.13 12.24 13.54
N GLN A 688 -8.13 12.12 12.20
CA GLN A 688 -7.10 12.77 11.37
C GLN A 688 -7.28 14.28 11.35
N LEU A 689 -6.16 15.02 11.33
CA LEU A 689 -6.19 16.49 11.35
C LEU A 689 -6.86 17.06 10.10
N GLU A 690 -7.74 18.04 10.29
CA GLU A 690 -8.39 18.76 9.20
C GLU A 690 -7.66 20.07 8.89
N ALA A 691 -7.56 20.43 7.62
CA ALA A 691 -7.06 21.73 7.18
C ALA A 691 -8.22 22.68 6.89
N LEU A 692 -8.25 23.84 7.55
CA LEU A 692 -9.21 24.91 7.22
C LEU A 692 -8.49 26.07 6.53
N VAL A 693 -8.79 26.24 5.25
CA VAL A 693 -8.18 27.26 4.40
C VAL A 693 -8.93 28.59 4.48
N ALA A 694 -8.22 29.70 4.73
CA ALA A 694 -8.78 31.04 4.73
C ALA A 694 -7.89 32.04 3.97
N PRO A 695 -8.46 33.00 3.21
CA PRO A 695 -7.69 34.08 2.61
C PRO A 695 -6.98 34.94 3.67
N ARG A 696 -5.67 35.15 3.50
CA ARG A 696 -4.91 36.09 4.33
C ARG A 696 -4.69 37.37 3.53
N ARG A 697 -5.42 38.43 3.89
CA ARG A 697 -5.30 39.71 3.19
C ARG A 697 -3.95 40.36 3.54
N PRO A 698 -3.10 40.69 2.55
CA PRO A 698 -2.05 41.67 2.77
C PRO A 698 -2.71 43.01 3.11
N LEU A 699 -2.20 43.69 4.14
CA LEU A 699 -2.64 45.05 4.49
C LEU A 699 -2.09 46.09 3.52
#